data_AF-A0A229YYN9-F1
#
_entry.id   AF-A0A229YYN9-F1
#
_cell.length_a   1.000
_cell.length_b   1.000
_cell.length_c   1.000
_cell.angle_alpha   90.00
_cell.angle_beta   90.00
_cell.angle_gamma   90.00
#
_symmetry.space_group_name_H-M   'P 1'
#
loop_
_entity.id
_entity.type
_entity.pdbx_description
1 polymer ?
#
loop_
_entity_poly.entity_id
_entity_poly.type
_entity_poly.pdbx_seq_one_letter_code
_entity_poly.pdbx_strand_id
1 'polypeptide(L)'
;MASFNVPPQTQVPALAEIRAGAAAVANALADNTKYALVGGSACVVLGSARLTEDIDIVVLRGQTPAARRLLRADPNFHVEPRTNHTAFKSGPRPVEIELLAPPALFKETFDEATEVITVGNVKVLKPTLILNAKCRSITERSGDAKRFTDAQDIIFLLGYCAKYPAHLPRAAEVPNATGEFVQGFIQTYGDQDAWTRAGYDLETAIQWTSLAAGQPLSAENDILKYVNPLIGSTNGGNVFAGASLPYGMAKAVADVDGQNTGGFATDGSHVIGFSSMHDSGTGGNPSLGNFPLFPQYCPEDVLDNCLFPKTARGVHYVNESVDARPGHFALALENGIRAEMTVSEHAALYRFTFPSSKAQDGSELSPLILVDLTDAWDSRQNASIKVDAGNGRITGNGTFLPSFGAGSYVSYFCADFGGAAVKDSGIWVNDRAGTEPQELFVTRGFNLFYLQAGGFMRFRRPEDGTVTVRVGVSFISSEKACQNAEKEIPHPEDDFDTLTQRAESAWREKLSPISVQAGGVTEDFLESFWSGVYRTMLSPQDYTGENPLWRSDEPYYDSFYCIWDSFRAQHPFLTIVDPVAQSRMVRSLLDTYRHEGWLPDCRMSLCKGWTQGGSNADVVLADAFVKNLTGIDWDLAYEAMVNDAENEPLEWSYEGRGGLQSWKRLDYIPYLDFDYLGFGTNSRSISRTLEYSYNDFSLAMVGRGLRKRDYTKYLSRASNWQNLYKPDQQSFINGTDTGFVGFFQPKYLNGTWGYQDPIACSALASWCSLTSNPSEIFESSVWEYQFYVPHDMATLIRLLGGPETFIARLNFFHTSGLADIGNEPVFLTVFQYHYAGRPALSAARAHAYIPSSFNASTSGLPGNDDSGAMGAFTVFAMMGLFPNPGQNVYLIIPPFFEAVSITHPVTNKTATIRNVNFDSDYRRIYIHSARLNGEPYTKNWIGHEFFTQGWTLELTLGEEESDWGTAVGDLPPSLGKSMHLWT
;
A
#
# COMPACT_ATOMS: atom_id res chain seq x y z
N MET A 1 -36.03 -22.70 26.27
CA MET A 1 -35.67 -23.93 27.02
C MET A 1 -35.42 -25.06 26.03
N ALA A 2 -34.15 -25.41 25.83
CA ALA A 2 -33.65 -26.74 25.44
C ALA A 2 -32.13 -26.67 25.63
N SER A 3 -31.69 -27.11 26.80
CA SER A 3 -30.29 -27.21 27.22
C SER A 3 -29.58 -28.33 26.47
N PHE A 4 -28.51 -28.04 25.75
CA PHE A 4 -27.59 -29.06 25.27
C PHE A 4 -26.69 -29.51 26.43
N ASN A 5 -26.77 -30.80 26.76
CA ASN A 5 -25.90 -31.51 27.67
C ASN A 5 -24.45 -31.52 27.14
N VAL A 6 -23.52 -30.98 27.92
CA VAL A 6 -22.07 -31.14 27.73
C VAL A 6 -21.64 -32.42 28.47
N PRO A 7 -20.87 -33.36 27.85
CA PRO A 7 -20.34 -34.53 28.55
C PRO A 7 -19.29 -34.14 29.61
N PRO A 8 -19.03 -34.97 30.63
CA PRO A 8 -18.14 -34.63 31.75
C PRO A 8 -16.69 -34.43 31.26
N GLN A 9 -16.09 -33.30 31.62
CA GLN A 9 -14.68 -33.01 31.41
C GLN A 9 -13.80 -34.10 32.06
N THR A 10 -13.04 -34.84 31.25
CA THR A 10 -11.88 -35.61 31.69
C THR A 10 -10.82 -34.65 32.23
N GLN A 11 -10.63 -34.61 33.55
CA GLN A 11 -9.60 -33.76 34.17
C GLN A 11 -8.20 -34.37 33.99
N VAL A 12 -7.34 -33.66 33.27
CA VAL A 12 -5.93 -33.98 32.93
C VAL A 12 -5.04 -34.12 34.20
N PRO A 13 -4.07 -35.06 34.26
CA PRO A 13 -3.13 -35.23 35.39
C PRO A 13 -2.34 -33.96 35.74
N ALA A 14 -1.93 -33.83 37.00
CA ALA A 14 -1.11 -32.69 37.44
C ALA A 14 0.35 -32.81 36.96
N LEU A 15 1.03 -31.67 36.72
CA LEU A 15 2.43 -31.66 36.25
C LEU A 15 3.38 -32.46 37.15
N ALA A 16 3.14 -32.45 38.47
CA ALA A 16 3.93 -33.21 39.43
C ALA A 16 3.77 -34.74 39.25
N GLU A 17 2.57 -35.19 38.88
CA GLU A 17 2.28 -36.61 38.62
C GLU A 17 2.95 -37.08 37.33
N ILE A 18 2.92 -36.25 36.27
CA ILE A 18 3.65 -36.49 35.01
C ILE A 18 5.16 -36.59 35.25
N ARG A 19 5.74 -35.65 36.01
CA ARG A 19 7.18 -35.66 36.34
C ARG A 19 7.57 -36.86 37.20
N ALA A 20 6.73 -37.25 38.16
CA ALA A 20 6.95 -38.43 38.98
C ALA A 20 6.88 -39.72 38.15
N GLY A 21 5.90 -39.83 37.24
CA GLY A 21 5.79 -40.95 36.31
C GLY A 21 6.99 -41.06 35.38
N ALA A 22 7.47 -39.93 34.84
CA ALA A 22 8.66 -39.88 34.00
C ALA A 22 9.92 -40.37 34.74
N ALA A 23 10.10 -39.93 36.00
CA ALA A 23 11.21 -40.39 36.84
C ALA A 23 11.12 -41.88 37.18
N ALA A 24 9.91 -42.41 37.38
CA ALA A 24 9.70 -43.84 37.61
C ALA A 24 10.01 -44.67 36.35
N VAL A 25 9.63 -44.18 35.17
CA VAL A 25 9.98 -44.83 33.89
C VAL A 25 11.49 -44.86 33.73
N ALA A 26 12.16 -43.76 34.07
CA ALA A 26 13.61 -43.68 34.00
C ALA A 26 14.32 -44.70 34.90
N ASN A 27 13.81 -44.91 36.12
CA ASN A 27 14.34 -45.92 37.03
C ASN A 27 14.08 -47.35 36.52
N ALA A 28 12.87 -47.63 36.02
CA ALA A 28 12.52 -48.96 35.51
C ALA A 28 13.33 -49.36 34.27
N LEU A 29 13.75 -48.39 33.45
CA LEU A 29 14.47 -48.62 32.18
C LEU A 29 15.98 -48.31 32.26
N ALA A 30 16.51 -48.00 33.45
CA ALA A 30 17.86 -47.46 33.65
C ALA A 30 18.99 -48.28 32.98
N ASP A 31 18.92 -49.61 33.07
CA ASP A 31 20.10 -50.47 32.83
C ASP A 31 20.08 -51.27 31.51
N ASN A 32 18.99 -51.27 30.73
CA ASN A 32 18.85 -52.27 29.65
C ASN A 32 18.04 -51.84 28.42
N THR A 33 17.65 -50.57 28.29
CA THR A 33 16.84 -50.12 27.14
C THR A 33 17.19 -48.68 26.80
N LYS A 34 17.63 -48.43 25.57
CA LYS A 34 17.67 -47.07 25.05
C LYS A 34 16.22 -46.61 24.84
N TYR A 35 15.85 -45.58 25.59
CA TYR A 35 14.53 -44.96 25.54
C TYR A 35 14.66 -43.44 25.56
N ALA A 36 13.59 -42.77 25.14
CA ALA A 36 13.43 -41.34 25.31
C ALA A 36 11.95 -40.99 25.54
N LEU A 37 11.69 -40.00 26.39
CA LEU A 37 10.39 -39.35 26.44
C LEU A 37 10.22 -38.45 25.21
N VAL A 38 9.01 -38.45 24.66
CA VAL A 38 8.60 -37.62 23.53
C VAL A 38 7.26 -36.93 23.82
N GLY A 39 6.74 -36.17 22.85
CA GLY A 39 5.41 -35.57 22.95
C GLY A 39 5.29 -34.52 24.05
N GLY A 40 4.07 -34.36 24.58
CA GLY A 40 3.77 -33.35 25.61
C GLY A 40 4.48 -33.61 26.94
N SER A 41 4.63 -34.87 27.32
CA SER A 41 5.31 -35.26 28.55
C SER A 41 6.79 -34.86 28.56
N ALA A 42 7.46 -34.94 27.41
CA ALA A 42 8.81 -34.42 27.23
C ALA A 42 8.87 -32.90 27.45
N CYS A 43 7.92 -32.14 26.89
CA CYS A 43 7.84 -30.70 27.13
C CYS A 43 7.64 -30.36 28.61
N VAL A 44 6.81 -31.12 29.34
CA VAL A 44 6.60 -30.95 30.79
C VAL A 44 7.87 -31.19 31.61
N VAL A 45 8.66 -32.21 31.25
CA VAL A 45 9.95 -32.50 31.87
C VAL A 45 10.97 -31.40 31.56
N LEU A 46 10.93 -30.82 30.36
CA LEU A 46 11.76 -29.68 29.95
C LEU A 46 11.34 -28.34 30.59
N GLY A 47 10.20 -28.31 31.29
CA GLY A 47 9.75 -27.15 32.06
C GLY A 47 8.46 -26.49 31.55
N SER A 48 7.77 -27.07 30.58
CA SER A 48 6.46 -26.57 30.13
C SER A 48 5.44 -26.62 31.27
N ALA A 49 4.61 -25.58 31.36
CA ALA A 49 3.50 -25.49 32.31
C ALA A 49 2.19 -26.10 31.75
N ARG A 50 2.19 -26.59 30.50
CA ARG A 50 1.02 -27.19 29.86
C ARG A 50 0.74 -28.57 30.43
N LEU A 51 -0.52 -28.85 30.79
CA LEU A 51 -0.95 -30.18 31.23
C LEU A 51 -1.00 -31.16 30.04
N THR A 52 -0.62 -32.42 30.27
CA THR A 52 -0.66 -33.52 29.28
C THR A 52 -1.35 -34.73 29.88
N GLU A 53 -2.02 -35.52 29.04
CA GLU A 53 -2.91 -36.61 29.46
C GLU A 53 -2.13 -37.90 29.79
N ASP A 54 -0.97 -38.08 29.17
CA ASP A 54 -0.18 -39.31 29.11
C ASP A 54 1.34 -39.02 29.06
N ILE A 55 2.11 -40.10 29.21
CA ILE A 55 3.56 -40.12 29.02
C ILE A 55 3.90 -41.00 27.82
N ASP A 56 4.37 -40.36 26.76
CA ASP A 56 4.86 -41.03 25.56
C ASP A 56 6.34 -41.38 25.69
N ILE A 57 6.66 -42.67 25.52
CA ILE A 57 8.04 -43.15 25.47
C ILE A 57 8.33 -43.91 24.19
N VAL A 58 9.43 -43.54 23.54
CA VAL A 58 9.96 -44.28 22.39
C VAL A 58 11.11 -45.21 22.83
N VAL A 59 11.10 -46.45 22.34
CA VAL A 59 12.16 -47.44 22.54
C VAL A 59 12.66 -47.97 21.20
N LEU A 60 13.86 -48.56 21.19
CA LEU A 60 14.43 -49.15 19.97
C LEU A 60 13.50 -50.21 19.35
N ARG A 61 13.54 -50.30 18.02
CA ARG A 61 12.74 -51.28 17.26
C ARG A 61 13.00 -52.69 17.79
N GLY A 62 11.91 -53.40 18.14
CA GLY A 62 11.97 -54.75 18.70
C GLY A 62 12.16 -54.82 20.23
N GLN A 63 12.40 -53.69 20.92
CA GLN A 63 12.57 -53.67 22.38
C GLN A 63 11.28 -53.41 23.17
N THR A 64 10.15 -53.14 22.51
CA THR A 64 8.85 -52.94 23.18
C THR A 64 8.48 -54.07 24.14
N PRO A 65 8.65 -55.37 23.80
CA PRO A 65 8.37 -56.46 24.75
C PRO A 65 9.33 -56.45 25.95
N ALA A 66 10.59 -56.04 25.78
CA ALA A 66 11.56 -55.95 26.87
C ALA A 66 11.23 -54.80 27.82
N ALA A 67 10.96 -53.60 27.27
CA ALA A 67 10.52 -52.44 28.04
C ALA A 67 9.23 -52.73 28.83
N ARG A 68 8.25 -53.39 28.21
CA ARG A 68 7.02 -53.81 28.90
C ARG A 68 7.28 -54.80 30.05
N ARG A 69 8.23 -55.74 29.88
CA ARG A 69 8.60 -56.66 30.97
C ARG A 69 9.23 -55.91 32.15
N LEU A 70 10.09 -54.92 31.87
CA LEU A 70 10.71 -54.09 32.90
C LEU A 70 9.68 -53.24 33.64
N LEU A 71 8.78 -52.57 32.91
CA LEU A 71 7.69 -51.80 33.51
C LEU A 71 6.74 -52.70 34.32
N ARG A 72 6.41 -53.90 33.84
CA ARG A 72 5.57 -54.86 34.58
C ARG A 72 6.25 -55.39 35.86
N ALA A 73 7.57 -55.45 35.90
CA ALA A 73 8.33 -55.91 37.07
C ALA A 73 8.45 -54.83 38.15
N ASP A 74 8.33 -53.56 37.78
CA ASP A 74 8.39 -52.43 38.71
C ASP A 74 7.02 -52.20 39.39
N PRO A 75 6.95 -52.18 40.74
CA PRO A 75 5.69 -52.09 41.48
C PRO A 75 4.94 -50.78 41.25
N ASN A 76 5.60 -49.73 40.75
CA ASN A 76 4.98 -48.43 40.48
C ASN A 76 4.08 -48.44 39.25
N PHE A 77 4.16 -49.46 38.40
CA PHE A 77 3.32 -49.55 37.20
C PHE A 77 2.25 -50.64 37.33
N HIS A 78 1.12 -50.42 36.65
CA HIS A 78 0.11 -51.43 36.40
C HIS A 78 0.12 -51.72 34.90
N VAL A 79 0.40 -52.97 34.51
CA VAL A 79 0.33 -53.41 33.12
C VAL A 79 -0.78 -54.43 32.98
N GLU A 80 -1.85 -54.07 32.26
CA GLU A 80 -2.99 -54.95 32.07
C GLU A 80 -2.58 -56.20 31.23
N PRO A 81 -2.82 -57.44 31.69
CA PRO A 81 -2.30 -58.64 31.03
C PRO A 81 -2.80 -58.88 29.61
N ARG A 82 -4.01 -58.40 29.26
CA ARG A 82 -4.65 -58.66 27.96
C ARG A 82 -4.37 -57.57 26.93
N THR A 83 -4.52 -56.31 27.33
CA THR A 83 -4.36 -55.14 26.45
C THR A 83 -2.92 -54.63 26.41
N ASN A 84 -2.10 -54.99 27.40
CA ASN A 84 -0.79 -54.39 27.69
C ASN A 84 -0.84 -52.88 27.92
N HIS A 85 -2.00 -52.34 28.28
CA HIS A 85 -2.14 -50.96 28.72
C HIS A 85 -1.32 -50.76 30.00
N THR A 86 -0.50 -49.70 30.04
CA THR A 86 0.48 -49.47 31.12
C THR A 86 0.19 -48.13 31.76
N ALA A 87 -0.03 -48.11 33.07
CA ALA A 87 -0.27 -46.89 33.82
C ALA A 87 0.68 -46.78 35.01
N PHE A 88 1.22 -45.59 35.26
CA PHE A 88 1.94 -45.24 36.48
C PHE A 88 0.94 -44.99 37.63
N LYS A 89 1.17 -45.64 38.76
CA LYS A 89 0.30 -45.56 39.94
C LYS A 89 0.58 -44.26 40.72
N SER A 90 0.00 -43.15 40.27
CA SER A 90 0.06 -41.85 40.95
C SER A 90 -1.27 -41.50 41.62
N GLY A 91 -1.32 -41.49 42.96
CA GLY A 91 -2.49 -40.96 43.69
C GLY A 91 -3.84 -41.58 43.27
N PRO A 92 -4.94 -40.79 43.28
CA PRO A 92 -6.28 -41.29 42.92
C PRO A 92 -6.49 -41.50 41.41
N ARG A 93 -5.54 -41.10 40.54
CA ARG A 93 -5.64 -41.18 39.08
C ARG A 93 -4.34 -41.67 38.45
N PRO A 94 -4.31 -42.88 37.88
CA PRO A 94 -3.13 -43.37 37.17
C PRO A 94 -2.79 -42.48 35.96
N VAL A 95 -1.49 -42.29 35.71
CA VAL A 95 -1.00 -41.62 34.50
C VAL A 95 -0.71 -42.68 33.44
N GLU A 96 -1.32 -42.57 32.28
CA GLU A 96 -1.12 -43.54 31.20
C GLU A 96 0.27 -43.41 30.56
N ILE A 97 0.86 -44.55 30.22
CA ILE A 97 2.19 -44.67 29.60
C ILE A 97 2.02 -45.32 28.22
N GLU A 98 2.29 -44.54 27.16
CA GLU A 98 2.26 -45.04 25.80
C GLU A 98 3.67 -45.43 25.32
N LEU A 99 3.85 -46.70 24.94
CA LEU A 99 5.11 -47.22 24.41
C LEU A 99 5.08 -47.21 22.88
N LEU A 100 5.81 -46.27 22.30
CA LEU A 100 5.93 -46.06 20.87
C LEU A 100 7.10 -46.88 20.29
N ALA A 101 6.86 -47.50 19.13
CA ALA A 101 7.87 -48.23 18.37
C ALA A 101 8.00 -47.64 16.96
N PRO A 102 9.20 -47.25 16.49
CA PRO A 102 9.40 -46.77 15.13
C PRO A 102 9.23 -47.88 14.08
N PRO A 103 8.74 -47.57 12.86
CA PRO A 103 8.15 -46.30 12.42
C PRO A 103 6.63 -46.22 12.65
N ALA A 104 6.02 -47.25 13.24
CA ALA A 104 4.57 -47.47 13.17
C ALA A 104 3.75 -46.46 13.98
N LEU A 105 4.28 -45.96 15.11
CA LEU A 105 3.60 -44.99 15.97
C LEU A 105 4.42 -43.72 16.24
N PHE A 106 5.75 -43.82 16.17
CA PHE A 106 6.66 -42.67 16.10
C PHE A 106 7.31 -42.68 14.72
N LYS A 107 6.94 -41.72 13.87
CA LYS A 107 7.32 -41.69 12.45
C LYS A 107 8.75 -41.19 12.20
N GLU A 108 9.44 -40.66 13.22
CA GLU A 108 10.87 -40.36 13.13
C GLU A 108 11.72 -41.61 13.41
N THR A 109 12.97 -41.60 12.94
CA THR A 109 13.96 -42.62 13.30
C THR A 109 14.36 -42.52 14.77
N PHE A 110 14.30 -43.63 15.50
CA PHE A 110 14.87 -43.76 16.85
C PHE A 110 15.71 -45.03 16.94
N ASP A 111 17.03 -44.84 16.88
CA ASP A 111 18.07 -45.86 16.85
C ASP A 111 19.18 -45.59 17.88
N GLU A 112 20.25 -46.40 17.89
CA GLU A 112 21.37 -46.25 18.82
C GLU A 112 22.17 -44.95 18.65
N ALA A 113 22.09 -44.30 17.48
CA ALA A 113 22.76 -43.02 17.22
C ALA A 113 21.89 -41.81 17.59
N THR A 114 20.56 -42.00 17.73
CA THR A 114 19.62 -40.91 18.00
C THR A 114 19.93 -40.20 19.31
N GLU A 115 20.10 -38.88 19.25
CA GLU A 115 20.50 -38.06 20.41
C GLU A 115 19.36 -37.90 21.44
N VAL A 116 19.72 -38.03 22.71
CA VAL A 116 18.83 -37.80 23.86
C VAL A 116 19.53 -36.88 24.84
N ILE A 117 18.77 -36.01 25.49
CA ILE A 117 19.25 -35.17 26.60
C ILE A 117 18.74 -35.75 27.92
N THR A 118 19.47 -35.49 29.00
CA THR A 118 19.09 -35.97 30.33
C THR A 118 18.65 -34.82 31.20
N VAL A 119 17.42 -34.89 31.73
CA VAL A 119 16.88 -33.93 32.70
C VAL A 119 16.69 -34.67 34.01
N GLY A 120 17.55 -34.40 35.00
CA GLY A 120 17.63 -35.23 36.21
C GLY A 120 18.14 -36.63 35.87
N ASN A 121 17.32 -37.67 36.09
CA ASN A 121 17.59 -39.05 35.64
C ASN A 121 16.78 -39.45 34.38
N VAL A 122 15.92 -38.55 33.87
CA VAL A 122 15.00 -38.84 32.77
C VAL A 122 15.67 -38.57 31.43
N LYS A 123 15.63 -39.55 30.53
CA LYS A 123 16.09 -39.39 29.14
C LYS A 123 14.96 -38.81 28.29
N VAL A 124 15.19 -37.65 27.69
CA VAL A 124 14.25 -36.92 26.83
C VAL A 124 14.85 -36.85 25.43
N LEU A 125 14.03 -37.00 24.40
CA LEU A 125 14.52 -36.85 23.03
C LEU A 125 15.07 -35.43 22.83
N LYS A 126 16.13 -35.27 22.02
CA LYS A 126 16.71 -33.94 21.77
C LYS A 126 15.60 -32.94 21.37
N PRO A 127 15.55 -31.73 21.96
CA PRO A 127 14.44 -30.78 21.75
C PRO A 127 14.16 -30.45 20.28
N THR A 128 15.20 -30.36 19.45
CA THR A 128 15.06 -30.10 18.01
C THR A 128 14.36 -31.26 17.27
N LEU A 129 14.61 -32.51 17.67
CA LEU A 129 13.91 -33.68 17.11
C LEU A 129 12.45 -33.75 17.60
N ILE A 130 12.16 -33.29 18.82
CA ILE A 130 10.77 -33.15 19.30
C ILE A 130 10.05 -32.07 18.50
N LEU A 131 10.71 -30.92 18.27
CA LEU A 131 10.18 -29.82 17.45
C LEU A 131 9.83 -30.33 16.05
N ASN A 132 10.73 -31.09 15.40
CA ASN A 132 10.48 -31.68 14.10
C ASN A 132 9.26 -32.61 14.08
N ALA A 133 9.15 -33.47 15.09
CA ALA A 133 8.03 -34.39 15.21
C ALA A 133 6.69 -33.64 15.41
N LYS A 134 6.71 -32.51 16.12
CA LYS A 134 5.53 -31.66 16.34
C LYS A 134 5.13 -30.88 15.09
N CYS A 135 6.09 -30.35 14.33
CA CYS A 135 5.82 -29.70 13.04
C CYS A 135 5.15 -30.66 12.05
N ARG A 136 5.53 -31.93 12.01
CA ARG A 136 4.80 -32.94 11.23
C ARG A 136 3.44 -33.29 11.85
N SER A 137 3.37 -33.48 13.17
CA SER A 137 2.12 -33.90 13.82
C SER A 137 0.99 -32.90 13.54
N ILE A 138 1.26 -31.60 13.66
CA ILE A 138 0.22 -30.58 13.51
C ILE A 138 -0.35 -30.51 12.08
N THR A 139 0.45 -30.79 11.04
CA THR A 139 -0.03 -30.81 9.64
C THR A 139 -0.86 -32.04 9.31
N GLU A 140 -0.60 -33.18 9.97
CA GLU A 140 -1.30 -34.44 9.71
C GLU A 140 -2.58 -34.63 10.56
N ARG A 141 -2.77 -33.85 11.63
CA ARG A 141 -3.95 -33.97 12.52
C ARG A 141 -5.19 -33.37 11.86
N SER A 142 -6.36 -33.97 12.06
CA SER A 142 -7.64 -33.51 11.49
C SER A 142 -8.53 -32.74 12.48
N GLY A 143 -8.11 -32.53 13.73
CA GLY A 143 -8.94 -31.91 14.79
C GLY A 143 -8.27 -30.73 15.50
N ASP A 144 -8.98 -29.62 15.61
CA ASP A 144 -8.43 -28.32 16.04
C ASP A 144 -7.89 -28.31 17.47
N ALA A 145 -8.53 -29.03 18.40
CA ALA A 145 -8.07 -29.09 19.80
C ALA A 145 -6.68 -29.72 19.93
N LYS A 146 -6.38 -30.79 19.17
CA LYS A 146 -5.06 -31.45 19.20
C LYS A 146 -4.02 -30.64 18.40
N ARG A 147 -4.42 -29.97 17.32
CA ARG A 147 -3.55 -29.03 16.59
C ARG A 147 -3.11 -27.87 17.48
N PHE A 148 -4.02 -27.31 18.26
CA PHE A 148 -3.72 -26.25 19.22
C PHE A 148 -2.73 -26.71 20.29
N THR A 149 -2.89 -27.92 20.85
CA THR A 149 -1.91 -28.44 21.82
C THR A 149 -0.53 -28.69 21.21
N ASP A 150 -0.46 -29.14 19.96
CA ASP A 150 0.81 -29.30 19.25
C ASP A 150 1.45 -27.92 18.94
N ALA A 151 0.66 -26.90 18.63
CA ALA A 151 1.14 -25.54 18.45
C ALA A 151 1.78 -24.96 19.72
N GLN A 152 1.13 -25.17 20.87
CA GLN A 152 1.70 -24.75 22.16
C GLN A 152 3.02 -25.46 22.48
N ASP A 153 3.14 -26.75 22.14
CA ASP A 153 4.40 -27.48 22.30
C ASP A 153 5.49 -26.94 21.37
N ILE A 154 5.16 -26.59 20.12
CA ILE A 154 6.08 -25.96 19.16
C ILE A 154 6.61 -24.63 19.71
N ILE A 155 5.72 -23.74 20.14
CA ILE A 155 6.08 -22.43 20.72
C ILE A 155 6.98 -22.61 21.94
N PHE A 156 6.64 -23.53 22.85
CA PHE A 156 7.46 -23.83 24.01
C PHE A 156 8.86 -24.34 23.61
N LEU A 157 8.95 -25.25 22.64
CA LEU A 157 10.23 -25.81 22.19
C LEU A 157 11.09 -24.76 21.51
N LEU A 158 10.52 -23.86 20.71
CA LEU A 158 11.23 -22.72 20.13
C LEU A 158 11.81 -21.81 21.22
N GLY A 159 11.00 -21.47 22.22
CA GLY A 159 11.46 -20.71 23.38
C GLY A 159 12.55 -21.43 24.19
N TYR A 160 12.44 -22.76 24.36
CA TYR A 160 13.46 -23.57 25.02
C TYR A 160 14.78 -23.56 24.23
N CYS A 161 14.72 -23.79 22.92
CA CYS A 161 15.88 -23.80 22.04
C CYS A 161 16.57 -22.42 21.99
N ALA A 162 15.80 -21.33 21.96
CA ALA A 162 16.33 -19.97 22.05
C ALA A 162 17.04 -19.70 23.39
N LYS A 163 16.47 -20.21 24.50
CA LYS A 163 17.06 -20.04 25.83
C LYS A 163 18.34 -20.85 26.03
N TYR A 164 18.49 -21.98 25.35
CA TYR A 164 19.65 -22.87 25.47
C TYR A 164 20.32 -23.06 24.10
N PRO A 165 21.28 -22.19 23.72
CA PRO A 165 21.83 -22.13 22.36
C PRO A 165 22.41 -23.45 21.81
N ALA A 166 22.87 -24.35 22.68
CA ALA A 166 23.31 -25.70 22.30
C ALA A 166 22.20 -26.59 21.70
N HIS A 167 20.94 -26.15 21.81
CA HIS A 167 19.76 -26.79 21.27
C HIS A 167 19.06 -25.95 20.20
N LEU A 168 19.72 -24.93 19.64
CA LEU A 168 19.16 -24.24 18.47
C LEU A 168 18.91 -25.27 17.34
N PRO A 169 17.76 -25.20 16.66
CA PRO A 169 17.44 -26.09 15.55
C PRO A 169 18.53 -26.04 14.48
N ARG A 170 18.71 -27.15 13.76
CA ARG A 170 19.51 -27.21 12.52
C ARG A 170 18.60 -27.73 11.42
N ALA A 171 18.78 -27.26 10.18
CA ALA A 171 17.87 -27.61 9.08
C ALA A 171 17.75 -29.13 8.87
N ALA A 172 18.86 -29.85 9.06
CA ALA A 172 18.90 -31.31 8.99
C ALA A 172 18.15 -32.02 10.14
N GLU A 173 17.93 -31.34 11.28
CA GLU A 173 17.24 -31.90 12.45
C GLU A 173 15.74 -31.57 12.47
N VAL A 174 15.33 -30.49 11.80
CA VAL A 174 13.93 -30.02 11.76
C VAL A 174 13.42 -29.81 10.33
N PRO A 175 13.53 -30.82 9.43
CA PRO A 175 13.13 -30.68 8.04
C PRO A 175 11.63 -30.42 7.83
N ASN A 176 10.77 -30.73 8.81
CA ASN A 176 9.33 -30.47 8.73
C ASN A 176 8.97 -29.01 9.03
N ALA A 177 9.90 -28.19 9.55
CA ALA A 177 9.72 -26.76 9.70
C ALA A 177 10.14 -26.03 8.41
N THR A 178 9.46 -26.34 7.30
CA THR A 178 9.67 -25.66 6.01
C THR A 178 9.20 -24.21 6.07
N GLY A 179 9.61 -23.37 5.12
CA GLY A 179 9.10 -22.00 5.02
C GLY A 179 7.60 -21.86 4.99
N GLU A 180 6.98 -22.64 4.11
CA GLU A 180 5.53 -22.71 3.99
C GLU A 180 4.89 -23.13 5.31
N PHE A 181 5.47 -24.11 6.01
CA PHE A 181 4.99 -24.53 7.31
C PHE A 181 5.11 -23.41 8.35
N VAL A 182 6.27 -22.78 8.47
CA VAL A 182 6.54 -21.75 9.48
C VAL A 182 5.65 -20.53 9.24
N GLN A 183 5.51 -20.08 7.99
CA GLN A 183 4.61 -18.99 7.63
C GLN A 183 3.14 -19.35 7.92
N GLY A 184 2.67 -20.53 7.50
CA GLY A 184 1.32 -20.98 7.79
C GLY A 184 1.05 -21.16 9.28
N PHE A 185 2.06 -21.61 10.04
CA PHE A 185 2.00 -21.73 11.49
C PHE A 185 1.88 -20.36 12.16
N ILE A 186 2.72 -19.38 11.77
CA ILE A 186 2.68 -18.01 12.29
C ILE A 186 1.33 -17.36 11.97
N GLN A 187 0.82 -17.51 10.76
CA GLN A 187 -0.49 -17.00 10.36
C GLN A 187 -1.63 -17.58 11.21
N THR A 188 -1.54 -18.86 11.59
CA THR A 188 -2.63 -19.56 12.30
C THR A 188 -2.54 -19.43 13.82
N TYR A 189 -1.33 -19.50 14.39
CA TYR A 189 -1.12 -19.62 15.85
C TYR A 189 -0.27 -18.47 16.43
N GLY A 190 0.29 -17.59 15.60
CA GLY A 190 1.12 -16.46 16.02
C GLY A 190 2.52 -16.86 16.49
N ASP A 191 3.14 -15.94 17.23
CA ASP A 191 4.48 -16.05 17.84
C ASP A 191 5.67 -16.14 16.86
N GLN A 192 5.66 -15.22 15.89
CA GLN A 192 6.79 -14.94 14.99
C GLN A 192 8.12 -14.77 15.75
N ASP A 193 8.10 -14.07 16.89
CA ASP A 193 9.31 -13.84 17.68
C ASP A 193 9.93 -15.14 18.22
N ALA A 194 9.12 -16.16 18.56
CA ALA A 194 9.65 -17.45 19.00
C ALA A 194 10.43 -18.15 17.88
N TRP A 195 9.97 -18.07 16.63
CA TRP A 195 10.67 -18.62 15.48
C TRP A 195 11.97 -17.87 15.20
N THR A 196 11.94 -16.54 15.20
CA THR A 196 13.13 -15.71 14.99
C THR A 196 14.18 -15.94 16.09
N ARG A 197 13.77 -15.98 17.36
CA ARG A 197 14.70 -16.26 18.49
C ARG A 197 15.27 -17.68 18.45
N ALA A 198 14.54 -18.63 17.86
CA ALA A 198 15.04 -19.97 17.61
C ALA A 198 15.94 -20.07 16.37
N GLY A 199 16.27 -18.93 15.72
CA GLY A 199 17.22 -18.87 14.60
C GLY A 199 16.61 -19.20 13.24
N TYR A 200 15.29 -19.08 13.09
CA TYR A 200 14.64 -19.12 11.77
C TYR A 200 14.63 -17.73 11.15
N ASP A 201 15.05 -17.63 9.89
CA ASP A 201 14.86 -16.45 9.05
C ASP A 201 13.49 -16.56 8.36
N LEU A 202 12.61 -15.62 8.68
CA LEU A 202 11.22 -15.61 8.21
C LEU A 202 11.06 -14.95 6.84
N GLU A 203 12.12 -14.31 6.31
CA GLU A 203 12.16 -13.73 4.97
C GLU A 203 12.54 -14.77 3.90
N THR A 204 13.43 -15.73 4.22
CA THR A 204 13.92 -16.73 3.24
C THR A 204 13.59 -18.19 3.56
N ALA A 205 13.11 -18.48 4.78
CA ALA A 205 12.72 -19.82 5.21
C ALA A 205 13.82 -20.92 5.15
N ILE A 206 15.10 -20.56 5.25
CA ILE A 206 16.21 -21.52 5.37
C ILE A 206 17.12 -21.11 6.54
N GLN A 207 17.53 -22.10 7.34
CA GLN A 207 18.44 -21.88 8.46
C GLN A 207 19.86 -21.60 8.01
N TRP A 208 20.52 -20.65 8.66
CA TRP A 208 21.91 -20.25 8.43
C TRP A 208 22.87 -21.44 8.42
N THR A 209 23.21 -21.94 7.23
CA THR A 209 24.60 -22.33 6.96
C THR A 209 25.28 -21.09 6.43
N SER A 210 26.34 -20.67 7.12
CA SER A 210 27.29 -19.64 6.69
C SER A 210 27.47 -19.66 5.17
N LEU A 211 26.77 -18.76 4.47
CA LEU A 211 27.01 -18.49 3.07
C LEU A 211 27.71 -17.15 3.01
N ALA A 212 28.80 -17.18 2.25
CA ALA A 212 29.58 -16.03 1.85
C ALA A 212 28.65 -14.86 1.52
N ALA A 213 29.05 -13.67 1.96
CA ALA A 213 28.53 -12.40 1.50
C ALA A 213 28.14 -12.54 0.02
N GLY A 214 26.84 -12.48 -0.26
CA GLY A 214 26.37 -12.22 -1.61
C GLY A 214 27.13 -10.99 -2.05
N GLN A 215 27.89 -11.11 -3.15
CA GLN A 215 28.53 -9.93 -3.70
C GLN A 215 27.43 -8.88 -3.89
N PRO A 216 27.66 -7.63 -3.44
CA PRO A 216 26.74 -6.56 -3.79
C PRO A 216 26.58 -6.59 -5.31
N LEU A 217 25.33 -6.55 -5.78
CA LEU A 217 25.05 -6.16 -7.17
C LEU A 217 25.90 -4.91 -7.42
N SER A 218 26.70 -4.91 -8.48
CA SER A 218 27.51 -3.73 -8.80
C SER A 218 26.57 -2.52 -8.87
N ALA A 219 27.00 -1.36 -8.38
CA ALA A 219 26.22 -0.12 -8.45
C ALA A 219 25.77 0.22 -9.89
N GLU A 220 26.44 -0.33 -10.90
CA GLU A 220 26.04 -0.25 -12.31
C GLU A 220 24.72 -0.95 -12.64
N ASN A 221 24.24 -1.92 -11.84
CA ASN A 221 23.05 -2.73 -12.11
C ASN A 221 21.91 -2.56 -11.08
N ASP A 222 22.02 -1.65 -10.11
CA ASP A 222 20.93 -1.39 -9.16
C ASP A 222 19.82 -0.57 -9.83
N ILE A 223 18.57 -1.01 -9.70
CA ILE A 223 17.42 -0.35 -10.31
C ILE A 223 17.06 0.98 -9.64
N LEU A 224 17.39 1.12 -8.35
CA LEU A 224 17.09 2.33 -7.59
C LEU A 224 17.83 3.56 -8.13
N LYS A 225 18.92 3.38 -8.89
CA LYS A 225 19.64 4.49 -9.53
C LYS A 225 18.79 5.24 -10.57
N TYR A 226 17.73 4.60 -11.07
CA TYR A 226 16.76 5.19 -12.00
C TYR A 226 15.53 5.74 -11.29
N VAL A 227 15.47 5.71 -9.95
CA VAL A 227 14.35 6.29 -9.21
C VAL A 227 14.77 7.65 -8.70
N ASN A 228 14.16 8.69 -9.25
CA ASN A 228 14.32 10.08 -8.84
C ASN A 228 13.00 10.60 -8.24
N PRO A 229 12.90 10.68 -6.89
CA PRO A 229 11.73 11.22 -6.20
C PRO A 229 11.45 12.71 -6.50
N LEU A 230 12.37 13.44 -7.14
CA LEU A 230 12.22 14.86 -7.44
C LEU A 230 11.49 15.14 -8.76
N ILE A 231 11.22 14.13 -9.59
CA ILE A 231 10.45 14.33 -10.84
C ILE A 231 9.01 14.72 -10.47
N GLY A 232 8.63 15.96 -10.76
CA GLY A 232 7.34 16.54 -10.37
C GLY A 232 7.40 17.40 -9.11
N SER A 233 8.59 17.64 -8.53
CA SER A 233 8.76 18.54 -7.39
C SER A 233 8.56 20.02 -7.76
N THR A 234 8.44 20.33 -9.05
CA THR A 234 8.13 21.67 -9.57
C THR A 234 7.03 21.59 -10.64
N ASN A 235 6.56 22.73 -11.14
CA ASN A 235 5.56 22.83 -12.21
C ASN A 235 4.19 22.17 -11.88
N GLY A 236 3.74 22.27 -10.63
CA GLY A 236 2.42 21.75 -10.22
C GLY A 236 2.39 20.25 -9.86
N GLY A 237 3.46 19.49 -10.07
CA GLY A 237 3.48 18.03 -9.90
C GLY A 237 3.35 17.48 -8.47
N ASN A 238 3.49 18.34 -7.44
CA ASN A 238 3.14 18.09 -6.04
C ASN A 238 3.60 16.74 -5.44
N VAL A 239 4.64 16.11 -6.00
CA VAL A 239 5.12 14.79 -5.58
C VAL A 239 5.73 14.83 -4.19
N PHE A 240 5.67 13.72 -3.48
CA PHE A 240 6.45 13.53 -2.26
C PHE A 240 7.89 13.11 -2.61
N ALA A 241 8.86 13.97 -2.27
CA ALA A 241 10.28 13.76 -2.57
C ALA A 241 11.09 13.08 -1.45
N GLY A 242 10.46 12.83 -0.30
CA GLY A 242 11.18 12.39 0.90
C GLY A 242 11.41 10.88 1.03
N ALA A 243 11.85 10.50 2.22
CA ALA A 243 12.02 9.11 2.61
C ALA A 243 10.66 8.46 2.90
N SER A 244 10.38 7.32 2.24
CA SER A 244 9.20 6.49 2.49
C SER A 244 9.51 5.01 2.23
N LEU A 245 8.80 4.11 2.91
CA LEU A 245 8.63 2.73 2.47
C LEU A 245 7.52 2.64 1.41
N PRO A 246 7.46 1.58 0.59
CA PRO A 246 6.29 1.34 -0.25
C PRO A 246 5.01 1.30 0.60
N TYR A 247 4.02 2.12 0.27
CA TYR A 247 2.76 2.34 1.00
C TYR A 247 2.92 2.80 2.46
N GLY A 248 4.13 3.15 2.91
CA GLY A 248 4.41 3.42 4.32
C GLY A 248 3.73 4.68 4.85
N MET A 249 3.31 4.64 6.12
CA MET A 249 2.68 5.75 6.84
C MET A 249 3.68 6.85 7.19
N ALA A 250 4.88 6.48 7.63
CA ALA A 250 5.94 7.45 7.84
C ALA A 250 6.51 7.92 6.48
N LYS A 251 6.48 9.24 6.28
CA LYS A 251 6.94 9.94 5.08
C LYS A 251 7.69 11.18 5.51
N ALA A 252 9.01 11.05 5.67
CA ALA A 252 9.86 12.12 6.20
C ALA A 252 10.48 12.96 5.08
N VAL A 253 10.26 14.28 5.14
CA VAL A 253 10.86 15.25 4.21
C VAL A 253 11.04 16.62 4.90
N ALA A 254 11.75 17.54 4.25
CA ALA A 254 11.74 18.95 4.60
C ALA A 254 10.43 19.63 4.14
N ASP A 255 9.89 20.52 4.96
CA ASP A 255 8.69 21.28 4.63
C ASP A 255 9.09 22.67 4.11
N VAL A 256 8.55 23.11 2.96
CA VAL A 256 8.86 24.42 2.36
C VAL A 256 7.68 25.39 2.37
N ASP A 257 7.96 26.69 2.17
CA ASP A 257 6.96 27.77 2.11
C ASP A 257 6.47 28.16 0.70
N GLY A 258 6.99 27.51 -0.36
CA GLY A 258 6.48 27.61 -1.73
C GLY A 258 5.59 26.43 -2.10
N GLN A 259 5.99 25.65 -3.11
CA GLN A 259 5.23 24.49 -3.54
C GLN A 259 5.36 23.34 -2.52
N ASN A 260 4.36 23.19 -1.65
CA ASN A 260 4.49 22.46 -0.39
C ASN A 260 3.46 21.34 -0.18
N THR A 261 2.66 21.01 -1.19
CA THR A 261 1.61 20.00 -1.06
C THR A 261 2.17 18.61 -0.73
N GLY A 262 3.32 18.25 -1.31
CA GLY A 262 4.10 17.05 -0.96
C GLY A 262 5.19 17.30 0.10
N GLY A 263 5.14 18.42 0.82
CA GLY A 263 6.14 18.87 1.79
C GLY A 263 7.28 19.67 1.17
N PHE A 264 7.97 19.12 0.16
CA PHE A 264 9.18 19.71 -0.44
C PHE A 264 9.09 19.93 -1.95
N ALA A 265 9.64 21.05 -2.42
CA ALA A 265 9.86 21.34 -3.83
C ALA A 265 11.27 21.91 -4.05
N THR A 266 11.81 21.73 -5.27
CA THR A 266 13.08 22.33 -5.68
C THR A 266 12.88 23.67 -6.39
N ASP A 267 11.99 24.52 -5.87
CA ASP A 267 11.59 25.80 -6.45
C ASP A 267 12.36 27.00 -5.83
N GLY A 268 13.34 26.74 -4.97
CA GLY A 268 14.14 27.75 -4.28
C GLY A 268 13.49 28.31 -3.01
N SER A 269 12.44 27.67 -2.51
CA SER A 269 11.74 28.07 -1.28
C SER A 269 12.60 27.98 -0.01
N HIS A 270 12.09 28.54 1.08
CA HIS A 270 12.68 28.35 2.41
C HIS A 270 12.18 27.06 3.03
N VAL A 271 13.07 26.32 3.67
CA VAL A 271 12.70 25.23 4.58
C VAL A 271 12.19 25.85 5.88
N ILE A 272 10.97 25.48 6.26
CA ILE A 272 10.26 25.97 7.46
C ILE A 272 10.08 24.88 8.54
N GLY A 273 10.41 23.63 8.21
CA GLY A 273 10.21 22.47 9.06
C GLY A 273 10.78 21.19 8.45
N PHE A 274 10.77 20.12 9.25
CA PHE A 274 11.00 18.74 8.81
C PHE A 274 9.99 17.85 9.52
N SER A 275 9.02 17.30 8.78
CA SER A 275 7.93 16.51 9.36
C SER A 275 7.89 15.07 8.85
N SER A 276 7.08 14.21 9.49
CA SER A 276 7.16 12.74 9.34
C SER A 276 5.98 12.09 8.62
N MET A 277 5.01 12.85 8.13
CA MET A 277 3.82 12.33 7.44
C MET A 277 3.36 13.30 6.36
N HIS A 278 3.07 12.79 5.16
CA HIS A 278 2.70 13.56 3.97
C HIS A 278 1.78 12.73 3.06
N ASP A 279 1.13 13.37 2.10
CA ASP A 279 0.60 12.69 0.91
C ASP A 279 1.45 13.06 -0.32
N SER A 280 1.28 12.33 -1.43
CA SER A 280 2.01 12.58 -2.68
C SER A 280 1.06 12.92 -3.82
N GLY A 281 1.42 13.95 -4.58
CA GLY A 281 0.75 14.30 -5.83
C GLY A 281 -0.61 14.96 -5.65
N THR A 282 -1.02 15.32 -4.43
CA THR A 282 -2.37 15.82 -4.20
C THR A 282 -2.56 17.24 -4.74
N GLY A 283 -3.74 17.57 -5.25
CA GLY A 283 -4.20 18.95 -5.40
C GLY A 283 -4.65 19.59 -4.08
N GLY A 284 -4.92 20.90 -4.10
CA GLY A 284 -5.50 21.61 -2.96
C GLY A 284 -4.49 22.10 -1.93
N ASN A 285 -4.86 22.03 -0.64
CA ASN A 285 -3.99 22.46 0.45
C ASN A 285 -3.02 21.33 0.84
N PRO A 286 -1.88 21.62 1.51
CA PRO A 286 -0.99 20.59 2.02
C PRO A 286 -1.72 19.61 2.94
N SER A 287 -1.50 18.32 2.71
CA SER A 287 -2.02 17.24 3.57
C SER A 287 -0.96 16.87 4.60
N LEU A 288 -1.40 16.58 5.83
CA LEU A 288 -0.53 16.19 6.93
C LEU A 288 0.55 17.26 7.22
N GLY A 289 1.85 16.94 7.11
CA GLY A 289 2.93 17.85 7.48
C GLY A 289 2.89 18.25 8.95
N ASN A 290 2.46 17.32 9.82
CA ASN A 290 2.21 17.59 11.23
C ASN A 290 3.51 17.53 12.06
N PHE A 291 3.56 18.32 13.12
CA PHE A 291 4.61 18.31 14.14
C PHE A 291 6.04 18.52 13.61
N PRO A 292 6.30 19.53 12.76
CA PRO A 292 7.61 19.67 12.14
C PRO A 292 8.69 19.98 13.19
N LEU A 293 9.84 19.34 12.99
CA LEU A 293 11.09 19.64 13.67
C LEU A 293 11.75 20.85 13.01
N PHE A 294 12.47 21.68 13.77
CA PHE A 294 13.35 22.68 13.17
C PHE A 294 14.66 22.86 13.96
N PRO A 295 15.83 22.55 13.35
CA PRO A 295 17.13 22.74 13.96
C PRO A 295 17.62 24.18 13.77
N GLN A 296 18.12 24.81 14.83
CA GLN A 296 18.69 26.16 14.75
C GLN A 296 19.71 26.45 15.86
N TYR A 297 20.42 27.56 15.70
CA TYR A 297 21.14 28.22 16.80
C TYR A 297 20.41 29.49 17.20
N CYS A 298 20.41 29.76 18.50
CA CYS A 298 19.93 31.02 19.03
C CYS A 298 21.07 32.04 19.07
N PRO A 299 20.91 33.24 18.49
CA PRO A 299 21.94 34.29 18.52
C PRO A 299 22.43 34.58 19.94
N GLU A 300 23.76 34.59 20.10
CA GLU A 300 24.46 34.74 21.39
C GLU A 300 24.08 33.69 22.45
N ASP A 301 23.53 32.55 22.03
CA ASP A 301 23.02 31.48 22.89
C ASP A 301 21.93 31.94 23.88
N VAL A 302 21.21 33.00 23.52
CA VAL A 302 20.09 33.56 24.27
C VAL A 302 18.77 33.03 23.71
N LEU A 303 18.00 32.33 24.55
CA LEU A 303 16.76 31.66 24.15
C LEU A 303 15.72 32.62 23.53
N ASP A 304 15.60 33.84 24.04
CA ASP A 304 14.67 34.84 23.50
C ASP A 304 15.09 35.39 22.12
N ASN A 305 16.30 35.09 21.65
CA ASN A 305 16.76 35.50 20.33
C ASN A 305 16.53 34.44 19.24
N CYS A 306 16.10 33.21 19.60
CA CYS A 306 15.79 32.19 18.58
C CYS A 306 14.58 32.62 17.74
N LEU A 307 14.48 32.10 16.52
CA LEU A 307 13.35 32.35 15.63
C LEU A 307 12.38 31.17 15.74
N PHE A 308 11.26 31.39 16.44
CA PHE A 308 10.25 30.36 16.65
C PHE A 308 9.14 30.32 15.60
N PRO A 309 8.55 31.46 15.17
CA PRO A 309 7.46 31.43 14.20
C PRO A 309 7.88 30.82 12.85
N LYS A 310 6.98 30.06 12.22
CA LYS A 310 7.17 29.28 10.98
C LYS A 310 7.80 30.11 9.85
N THR A 311 7.28 31.30 9.61
CA THR A 311 7.79 32.21 8.56
C THR A 311 9.08 32.92 8.97
N ALA A 312 9.28 33.20 10.25
CA ALA A 312 10.47 33.90 10.73
C ALA A 312 11.71 33.01 10.73
N ARG A 313 11.54 31.70 10.99
CA ARG A 313 12.64 30.73 11.07
C ARG A 313 13.06 30.16 9.72
N GLY A 314 12.33 30.44 8.64
CA GLY A 314 12.59 29.87 7.32
C GLY A 314 14.03 30.12 6.85
N VAL A 315 14.70 29.08 6.34
CA VAL A 315 16.06 29.18 5.79
C VAL A 315 16.09 28.51 4.42
N HIS A 316 16.69 29.17 3.42
CA HIS A 316 16.92 28.54 2.13
C HIS A 316 17.80 27.29 2.28
N TYR A 317 17.50 26.26 1.50
CA TYR A 317 18.37 25.10 1.37
C TYR A 317 19.42 25.35 0.28
N VAL A 318 20.56 24.66 0.35
CA VAL A 318 21.58 24.68 -0.69
C VAL A 318 21.11 23.73 -1.80
N ASN A 319 20.80 24.25 -3.00
CA ASN A 319 20.21 23.47 -4.08
C ASN A 319 21.00 22.20 -4.42
N GLU A 320 22.33 22.29 -4.50
CA GLU A 320 23.21 21.16 -4.86
C GLU A 320 23.37 20.13 -3.73
N SER A 321 22.81 20.40 -2.54
CA SER A 321 22.87 19.50 -1.39
C SER A 321 21.68 18.56 -1.27
N VAL A 322 20.62 18.75 -2.06
CA VAL A 322 19.43 17.92 -2.05
C VAL A 322 19.80 16.51 -2.53
N ASP A 323 19.64 15.52 -1.65
CA ASP A 323 19.83 14.10 -1.93
C ASP A 323 18.52 13.37 -1.60
N ALA A 324 17.76 13.05 -2.64
CA ALA A 324 16.48 12.35 -2.53
C ALA A 324 16.57 11.01 -3.27
N ARG A 325 16.34 9.92 -2.55
CA ARG A 325 16.34 8.55 -3.09
C ARG A 325 15.39 7.66 -2.28
N PRO A 326 14.95 6.51 -2.80
CA PRO A 326 14.01 5.64 -2.08
C PRO A 326 14.48 5.32 -0.66
N GLY A 327 13.69 5.76 0.34
CA GLY A 327 13.98 5.55 1.76
C GLY A 327 14.97 6.53 2.42
N HIS A 328 15.45 7.55 1.71
CA HIS A 328 16.39 8.54 2.24
C HIS A 328 16.18 9.94 1.65
N PHE A 329 16.22 10.95 2.51
CA PHE A 329 16.24 12.34 2.09
C PHE A 329 17.25 13.14 2.90
N ALA A 330 17.99 14.04 2.25
CA ALA A 330 18.91 14.95 2.92
C ALA A 330 19.03 16.29 2.20
N LEU A 331 19.35 17.33 2.96
CA LEU A 331 19.77 18.63 2.46
C LEU A 331 20.63 19.38 3.48
N ALA A 332 21.34 20.40 3.02
CA ALA A 332 21.97 21.42 3.85
C ALA A 332 21.18 22.72 3.78
N LEU A 333 21.01 23.38 4.93
CA LEU A 333 20.50 24.73 5.02
C LEU A 333 21.63 25.74 4.77
N GLU A 334 21.32 26.92 4.26
CA GLU A 334 22.32 27.98 4.00
C GLU A 334 23.05 28.45 5.28
N ASN A 335 22.48 28.21 6.45
CA ASN A 335 23.12 28.46 7.74
C ASN A 335 24.15 27.37 8.15
N GLY A 336 24.37 26.37 7.30
CA GLY A 336 25.35 25.30 7.45
C GLY A 336 24.87 24.06 8.21
N ILE A 337 23.64 24.03 8.74
CA ILE A 337 23.06 22.84 9.36
C ILE A 337 22.69 21.83 8.27
N ARG A 338 23.10 20.56 8.43
CA ARG A 338 22.68 19.46 7.55
C ARG A 338 21.59 18.62 8.20
N ALA A 339 20.56 18.30 7.45
CA ALA A 339 19.48 17.41 7.86
C ALA A 339 19.47 16.16 6.98
N GLU A 340 19.40 14.99 7.59
CA GLU A 340 19.27 13.69 6.93
C GLU A 340 18.11 12.94 7.58
N MET A 341 17.30 12.22 6.81
CA MET A 341 16.18 11.45 7.34
C MET A 341 15.95 10.13 6.58
N THR A 342 15.51 9.14 7.34
CA THR A 342 15.06 7.83 6.86
C THR A 342 13.84 7.39 7.68
N VAL A 343 13.22 6.26 7.32
CA VAL A 343 11.93 5.84 7.90
C VAL A 343 11.87 4.34 8.20
N SER A 344 10.98 3.99 9.12
CA SER A 344 10.34 2.67 9.26
C SER A 344 8.85 2.79 8.88
N GLU A 345 7.99 1.86 9.30
CA GLU A 345 6.56 1.88 8.94
C GLU A 345 5.82 3.06 9.58
N HIS A 346 6.02 3.28 10.88
CA HIS A 346 5.30 4.28 11.69
C HIS A 346 6.24 5.25 12.42
N ALA A 347 7.51 5.30 12.03
CA ALA A 347 8.49 6.21 12.61
C ALA A 347 9.49 6.74 11.58
N ALA A 348 10.05 7.90 11.87
CA ALA A 348 11.13 8.53 11.13
C ALA A 348 12.34 8.72 12.04
N LEU A 349 13.54 8.64 11.46
CA LEU A 349 14.79 8.94 12.14
C LEU A 349 15.50 10.08 11.43
N TYR A 350 15.78 11.15 12.18
CA TYR A 350 16.46 12.34 11.71
C TYR A 350 17.88 12.42 12.29
N ARG A 351 18.82 12.88 11.48
CA ARG A 351 20.15 13.32 11.89
C ARG A 351 20.31 14.80 11.55
N PHE A 352 20.51 15.64 12.56
CA PHE A 352 20.85 17.04 12.38
C PHE A 352 22.31 17.26 12.75
N THR A 353 23.13 17.63 11.76
CA THR A 353 24.55 17.94 11.97
C THR A 353 24.74 19.45 12.06
N PHE A 354 25.14 19.91 13.25
CA PHE A 354 25.33 21.32 13.54
C PHE A 354 26.80 21.74 13.36
N PRO A 355 27.09 22.78 12.54
CA PRO A 355 28.44 23.29 12.38
C PRO A 355 28.92 23.97 13.67
N SER A 356 30.21 23.91 13.97
CA SER A 356 30.79 24.64 15.10
C SER A 356 30.51 26.14 14.95
N SER A 357 29.82 26.73 15.93
CA SER A 357 29.45 28.15 15.95
C SER A 357 29.71 28.74 17.34
N LYS A 358 30.10 30.01 17.40
CA LYS A 358 30.46 30.69 18.66
C LYS A 358 29.72 32.01 18.84
N ALA A 359 29.39 32.33 20.08
CA ALA A 359 28.97 33.66 20.48
C ALA A 359 30.15 34.65 20.45
N GLN A 360 29.86 35.95 20.61
CA GLN A 360 30.89 37.00 20.60
C GLN A 360 31.94 36.85 21.71
N ASP A 361 31.56 36.26 22.84
CA ASP A 361 32.47 35.99 23.96
C ASP A 361 33.35 34.73 23.76
N GLY A 362 33.19 34.04 22.63
CA GLY A 362 33.94 32.84 22.26
C GLY A 362 33.37 31.54 22.82
N SER A 363 32.26 31.57 23.56
CA SER A 363 31.53 30.38 23.97
C SER A 363 30.87 29.68 22.77
N GLU A 364 30.74 28.36 22.83
CA GLU A 364 30.10 27.58 21.77
C GLU A 364 28.58 27.71 21.85
N LEU A 365 27.91 27.92 20.71
CA LEU A 365 26.45 27.99 20.66
C LEU A 365 25.86 26.61 20.91
N SER A 366 24.73 26.57 21.63
CA SER A 366 24.02 25.34 21.95
C SER A 366 22.99 25.02 20.87
N PRO A 367 23.04 23.85 20.20
CA PRO A 367 22.03 23.44 19.24
C PRO A 367 20.64 23.42 19.86
N LEU A 368 19.64 23.98 19.19
CA LEU A 368 18.23 23.88 19.57
C LEU A 368 17.46 23.18 18.46
N ILE A 369 16.61 22.22 18.85
CA ILE A 369 15.62 21.63 17.96
C ILE A 369 14.24 21.87 18.59
N LEU A 370 13.36 22.53 17.84
CA LEU A 370 11.96 22.70 18.23
C LEU A 370 11.07 21.63 17.59
N VAL A 371 9.92 21.36 18.22
CA VAL A 371 8.77 20.70 17.64
C VAL A 371 7.65 21.74 17.57
N ASP A 372 7.17 22.06 16.37
CA ASP A 372 6.05 22.99 16.18
C ASP A 372 4.71 22.23 16.23
N LEU A 373 3.68 22.81 16.82
CA LEU A 373 2.33 22.23 16.76
C LEU A 373 1.58 22.63 15.48
N THR A 374 2.09 23.61 14.73
CA THR A 374 1.52 24.12 13.48
C THR A 374 1.94 23.23 12.32
N ASP A 375 0.97 22.69 11.60
CA ASP A 375 1.16 21.89 10.39
C ASP A 375 1.47 22.75 9.15
N ALA A 376 1.91 22.12 8.07
CA ALA A 376 2.26 22.78 6.81
C ALA A 376 1.14 23.72 6.31
N TRP A 377 -0.12 23.29 6.40
CA TRP A 377 -1.30 24.05 5.95
C TRP A 377 -1.82 25.10 6.96
N ASP A 378 -1.35 25.13 8.20
CA ASP A 378 -1.99 25.92 9.27
C ASP A 378 -3.45 25.50 9.56
N SER A 379 -3.70 24.19 9.46
CA SER A 379 -5.03 23.59 9.64
C SER A 379 -5.34 23.24 11.09
N ARG A 380 -4.35 23.24 11.98
CA ARG A 380 -4.49 22.92 13.42
C ARG A 380 -5.71 23.58 14.07
N GLN A 381 -6.54 22.76 14.71
CA GLN A 381 -7.69 23.18 15.51
C GLN A 381 -7.35 23.21 17.00
N ASN A 382 -6.80 22.13 17.55
CA ASN A 382 -6.36 22.03 18.94
C ASN A 382 -5.05 21.27 18.96
N ALA A 383 -4.18 21.54 19.93
CA ALA A 383 -2.98 20.73 20.11
C ALA A 383 -2.45 20.80 21.54
N SER A 384 -1.79 19.73 21.95
CA SER A 384 -1.08 19.66 23.23
C SER A 384 0.35 19.15 23.03
N ILE A 385 1.24 19.62 23.89
CA ILE A 385 2.65 19.20 23.91
C ILE A 385 3.13 19.08 25.34
N LYS A 386 3.99 18.09 25.57
CA LYS A 386 4.66 17.81 26.83
C LYS A 386 6.13 17.53 26.56
N VAL A 387 6.99 18.25 27.28
CA VAL A 387 8.44 18.12 27.22
C VAL A 387 8.92 17.43 28.48
N ASP A 388 9.66 16.34 28.31
CA ASP A 388 10.30 15.59 29.39
C ASP A 388 11.81 15.60 29.15
N ALA A 389 12.49 16.54 29.82
CA ALA A 389 13.94 16.68 29.72
C ALA A 389 14.69 15.48 30.33
N GLY A 390 14.07 14.74 31.24
CA GLY A 390 14.72 13.67 31.99
C GLY A 390 15.04 12.44 31.14
N ASN A 391 14.20 12.17 30.15
CA ASN A 391 14.36 11.08 29.17
C ASN A 391 14.63 11.61 27.74
N GLY A 392 14.79 12.92 27.55
CA GLY A 392 15.01 13.51 26.23
C GLY A 392 13.82 13.32 25.29
N ARG A 393 12.58 13.39 25.80
CA ARG A 393 11.36 13.13 25.03
C ARG A 393 10.46 14.35 24.92
N ILE A 394 9.85 14.53 23.75
CA ILE A 394 8.69 15.41 23.56
C ILE A 394 7.53 14.56 23.04
N THR A 395 6.36 14.67 23.65
CA THR A 395 5.13 14.00 23.20
C THR A 395 4.03 15.01 23.01
N GLY A 396 3.06 14.69 22.15
CA GLY A 396 1.92 15.55 21.95
C GLY A 396 0.91 15.02 20.96
N ASN A 397 -0.08 15.85 20.67
CA ASN A 397 -1.12 15.60 19.71
C ASN A 397 -1.66 16.90 19.11
N GLY A 398 -2.41 16.74 18.03
CA GLY A 398 -3.09 17.83 17.35
C GLY A 398 -4.33 17.34 16.62
N THR A 399 -5.37 18.16 16.61
CA THR A 399 -6.53 18.00 15.74
C THR A 399 -6.32 18.84 14.50
N PHE A 400 -6.43 18.25 13.31
CA PHE A 400 -6.14 18.89 12.03
C PHE A 400 -7.32 18.70 11.06
N LEU A 401 -7.32 19.47 9.96
CA LEU A 401 -8.30 19.30 8.88
C LEU A 401 -7.71 18.45 7.76
N PRO A 402 -8.50 17.61 7.08
CA PRO A 402 -8.06 16.92 5.86
C PRO A 402 -7.89 17.94 4.72
N SER A 403 -6.84 17.81 3.90
CA SER A 403 -6.57 18.74 2.80
C SER A 403 -7.73 18.87 1.81
N PHE A 404 -8.47 17.77 1.62
CA PHE A 404 -9.62 17.66 0.73
C PHE A 404 -10.68 16.72 1.31
N GLY A 405 -11.43 17.21 2.29
CA GLY A 405 -12.55 16.47 2.83
C GLY A 405 -13.33 17.22 3.89
N ALA A 406 -14.26 16.50 4.52
CA ALA A 406 -15.07 17.00 5.62
C ALA A 406 -14.62 16.37 6.94
N GLY A 407 -14.66 17.16 8.01
CA GLY A 407 -14.34 16.72 9.37
C GLY A 407 -12.95 17.14 9.83
N SER A 408 -12.41 16.37 10.76
CA SER A 408 -11.09 16.59 11.36
C SER A 408 -10.57 15.28 11.92
N TYR A 409 -9.26 15.12 11.96
CA TYR A 409 -8.59 13.96 12.54
C TYR A 409 -7.65 14.38 13.67
N VAL A 410 -7.29 13.42 14.52
CA VAL A 410 -6.29 13.63 15.58
C VAL A 410 -5.06 12.80 15.25
N SER A 411 -3.91 13.46 15.25
CA SER A 411 -2.60 12.84 15.08
C SER A 411 -1.79 12.99 16.37
N TYR A 412 -0.95 12.01 16.66
CA TYR A 412 -0.12 11.93 17.86
C TYR A 412 1.33 11.68 17.48
N PHE A 413 2.26 12.25 18.25
CA PHE A 413 3.69 12.04 18.03
C PHE A 413 4.44 11.75 19.34
N CYS A 414 5.61 11.13 19.18
CA CYS A 414 6.61 10.94 20.21
C CYS A 414 8.00 11.15 19.61
N ALA A 415 8.69 12.21 20.01
CA ALA A 415 10.02 12.57 19.55
C ALA A 415 11.05 12.32 20.67
N ASP A 416 11.95 11.36 20.45
CA ASP A 416 13.07 11.05 21.34
C ASP A 416 14.37 11.63 20.76
N PHE A 417 15.07 12.42 21.56
CA PHE A 417 16.32 13.08 21.19
C PHE A 417 17.52 12.33 21.76
N GLY A 418 18.53 12.07 20.92
CA GLY A 418 19.73 11.31 21.25
C GLY A 418 21.03 11.94 20.73
N GLY A 419 22.16 11.34 21.06
CA GLY A 419 23.49 11.78 20.62
C GLY A 419 24.06 13.02 21.33
N ALA A 420 23.26 13.74 22.13
CA ALA A 420 23.72 14.93 22.84
C ALA A 420 23.09 15.11 24.23
N ALA A 421 23.83 15.72 25.15
CA ALA A 421 23.32 16.02 26.49
C ALA A 421 22.41 17.24 26.47
N VAL A 422 21.18 17.10 26.99
CA VAL A 422 20.24 18.22 27.14
C VAL A 422 20.83 19.29 28.07
N LYS A 423 20.83 20.54 27.60
CA LYS A 423 21.22 21.74 28.34
C LYS A 423 20.01 22.34 29.08
N ASP A 424 18.95 22.61 28.33
CA ASP A 424 17.65 23.08 28.83
C ASP A 424 16.54 22.77 27.82
N SER A 425 15.29 22.87 28.26
CA SER A 425 14.10 22.57 27.46
C SER A 425 12.92 23.39 27.96
N GLY A 426 11.85 23.44 27.17
CA GLY A 426 10.60 24.05 27.57
C GLY A 426 9.66 24.26 26.40
N ILE A 427 8.78 25.24 26.54
CA ILE A 427 7.77 25.57 25.53
C ILE A 427 8.05 26.94 24.91
N TRP A 428 7.50 27.15 23.72
CA TRP A 428 7.48 28.44 23.05
C TRP A 428 6.06 28.79 22.58
N VAL A 429 5.76 30.10 22.58
CA VAL A 429 4.50 30.66 22.10
C VAL A 429 4.81 31.97 21.38
N ASN A 430 4.36 32.10 20.14
CA ASN A 430 4.73 33.19 19.23
C ASN A 430 6.27 33.32 19.13
N ASP A 431 6.82 34.48 19.48
CA ASP A 431 8.24 34.81 19.35
C ASP A 431 9.08 34.46 20.57
N ARG A 432 8.48 33.93 21.66
CA ARG A 432 9.16 33.78 22.95
C ARG A 432 9.09 32.36 23.47
N ALA A 433 10.12 31.97 24.21
CA ALA A 433 10.22 30.66 24.83
C ALA A 433 10.60 30.78 26.31
N GLY A 434 10.19 29.79 27.10
CA GLY A 434 10.50 29.70 28.51
C GLY A 434 10.81 28.26 28.88
N THR A 435 11.70 28.07 29.86
CA THR A 435 12.04 26.74 30.39
C THR A 435 11.01 26.23 31.40
N GLU A 436 10.01 27.03 31.73
CA GLU A 436 8.81 26.62 32.48
C GLU A 436 7.61 27.43 31.96
N PRO A 437 6.42 26.81 31.76
CA PRO A 437 6.13 25.38 32.00
C PRO A 437 6.69 24.45 30.91
N GLN A 438 6.70 23.14 31.17
CA GLN A 438 7.08 22.07 30.21
C GLN A 438 5.87 21.48 29.44
N GLU A 439 4.67 21.98 29.71
CA GLU A 439 3.42 21.49 29.09
C GLU A 439 2.62 22.67 28.55
N LEU A 440 1.95 22.47 27.41
CA LEU A 440 1.13 23.49 26.77
C LEU A 440 -0.07 22.87 26.05
N PHE A 441 -1.20 23.58 26.08
CA PHE A 441 -2.36 23.33 25.25
C PHE A 441 -2.76 24.61 24.51
N VAL A 442 -2.99 24.52 23.20
CA VAL A 442 -3.38 25.63 22.34
C VAL A 442 -4.58 25.27 21.49
N THR A 443 -5.49 26.23 21.29
CA THR A 443 -6.69 26.09 20.46
C THR A 443 -6.64 27.04 19.27
N ARG A 444 -7.55 26.85 18.33
CA ARG A 444 -7.92 27.82 17.31
C ARG A 444 -8.98 28.74 17.93
N GLY A 445 -8.63 30.01 18.07
CA GLY A 445 -9.40 31.05 18.75
C GLY A 445 -10.45 31.73 17.85
N PHE A 446 -10.84 32.94 18.23
CA PHE A 446 -11.87 33.72 17.53
C PHE A 446 -11.48 33.95 16.05
N ASN A 447 -12.47 33.96 15.15
CA ASN A 447 -12.27 34.17 13.70
C ASN A 447 -11.19 33.28 13.06
N LEU A 448 -11.08 32.02 13.50
CA LEU A 448 -10.10 31.05 13.00
C LEU A 448 -8.63 31.42 13.27
N PHE A 449 -8.37 32.40 14.14
CA PHE A 449 -7.02 32.78 14.57
C PHE A 449 -6.36 31.63 15.32
N TYR A 450 -5.10 31.33 15.03
CA TYR A 450 -4.33 30.30 15.74
C TYR A 450 -3.01 30.89 16.23
N LEU A 451 -2.59 30.48 17.44
CA LEU A 451 -1.24 30.77 17.95
C LEU A 451 -0.27 29.72 17.41
N GLN A 452 0.91 30.16 16.99
CA GLN A 452 2.05 29.27 16.73
C GLN A 452 2.74 29.00 18.07
N ALA A 453 2.96 27.73 18.36
CA ALA A 453 3.51 27.29 19.62
C ALA A 453 4.06 25.88 19.52
N GLY A 454 4.89 25.50 20.49
CA GLY A 454 5.47 24.17 20.52
C GLY A 454 6.41 23.94 21.70
N GLY A 455 7.23 22.91 21.57
CA GLY A 455 8.25 22.52 22.55
C GLY A 455 9.64 22.65 21.94
N PHE A 456 10.67 22.75 22.77
CA PHE A 456 12.05 22.73 22.31
C PHE A 456 12.95 21.95 23.27
N MET A 457 14.03 21.40 22.72
CA MET A 457 15.19 20.96 23.47
C MET A 457 16.44 21.66 22.96
N ARG A 458 17.27 22.12 23.88
CA ARG A 458 18.57 22.70 23.59
C ARG A 458 19.66 21.82 24.18
N PHE A 459 20.72 21.60 23.44
CA PHE A 459 21.74 20.60 23.75
C PHE A 459 23.10 21.25 23.97
N ARG A 460 23.95 20.59 24.75
CA ARG A 460 25.40 20.82 24.64
C ARG A 460 25.86 20.20 23.33
N ARG A 461 26.51 20.98 22.46
CA ARG A 461 26.95 20.49 21.15
C ARG A 461 27.86 19.27 21.35
N PRO A 462 27.56 18.11 20.74
CA PRO A 462 28.45 16.96 20.77
C PRO A 462 29.68 17.22 19.87
N GLU A 463 30.73 16.43 20.04
CA GLU A 463 32.00 16.66 19.33
C GLU A 463 31.83 16.62 17.80
N ASP A 464 31.07 15.65 17.30
CA ASP A 464 30.73 15.49 15.88
C ASP A 464 29.64 16.46 15.40
N GLY A 465 28.93 17.11 16.33
CA GLY A 465 27.83 18.03 16.07
C GLY A 465 26.50 17.37 15.73
N THR A 466 26.37 16.05 15.82
CA THR A 466 25.17 15.32 15.42
C THR A 466 24.18 15.18 16.57
N VAL A 467 22.94 15.61 16.37
CA VAL A 467 21.81 15.30 17.25
C VAL A 467 20.84 14.41 16.48
N THR A 468 20.48 13.26 17.05
CA THR A 468 19.50 12.35 16.45
C THR A 468 18.11 12.60 17.02
N VAL A 469 17.09 12.47 16.19
CA VAL A 469 15.68 12.55 16.63
C VAL A 469 14.91 11.38 16.05
N ARG A 470 14.41 10.50 16.90
CA ARG A 470 13.49 9.42 16.53
C ARG A 470 12.07 9.89 16.76
N VAL A 471 11.27 9.99 15.69
CA VAL A 471 9.88 10.45 15.76
C VAL A 471 8.94 9.29 15.42
N GLY A 472 8.17 8.83 16.41
CA GLY A 472 7.04 7.94 16.18
C GLY A 472 5.76 8.71 15.95
N VAL A 473 4.89 8.17 15.10
CA VAL A 473 3.57 8.71 14.80
C VAL A 473 2.48 7.67 15.07
N SER A 474 1.27 8.15 15.39
CA SER A 474 0.08 7.30 15.56
C SER A 474 -1.18 8.13 15.42
N PHE A 475 -2.29 7.51 15.01
CA PHE A 475 -3.62 8.12 15.09
C PHE A 475 -4.41 7.66 16.34
N ILE A 476 -3.82 6.84 17.20
CA ILE A 476 -4.46 6.28 18.40
C ILE A 476 -4.10 7.08 19.65
N SER A 477 -2.79 7.23 19.93
CA SER A 477 -2.30 7.92 21.14
C SER A 477 -0.81 8.24 21.08
N SER A 478 -0.33 9.16 21.92
CA SER A 478 1.10 9.46 22.05
C SER A 478 1.89 8.26 22.60
N GLU A 479 1.27 7.45 23.48
CA GLU A 479 1.88 6.22 24.00
C GLU A 479 2.09 5.20 22.87
N LYS A 480 1.11 5.04 21.99
CA LYS A 480 1.22 4.17 20.81
C LYS A 480 2.28 4.69 19.84
N ALA A 481 2.35 6.01 19.63
CA ALA A 481 3.42 6.63 18.84
C ALA A 481 4.82 6.31 19.41
N CYS A 482 5.01 6.42 20.73
CA CYS A 482 6.28 6.02 21.37
C CYS A 482 6.57 4.52 21.19
N GLN A 483 5.57 3.65 21.38
CA GLN A 483 5.73 2.20 21.22
C GLN A 483 6.12 1.82 19.79
N ASN A 484 5.50 2.45 18.79
CA ASN A 484 5.83 2.24 17.38
C ASN A 484 7.30 2.61 17.12
N ALA A 485 7.72 3.81 17.51
CA ALA A 485 9.12 4.25 17.37
C ALA A 485 10.12 3.36 18.10
N GLU A 486 9.87 3.05 19.37
CA GLU A 486 10.77 2.24 20.21
C GLU A 486 10.90 0.81 19.68
N LYS A 487 9.82 0.24 19.13
CA LYS A 487 9.81 -1.11 18.56
C LYS A 487 10.54 -1.16 17.21
N GLU A 488 10.30 -0.19 16.34
CA GLU A 488 10.80 -0.22 14.96
C GLU A 488 12.23 0.31 14.83
N ILE A 489 12.62 1.24 15.71
CA ILE A 489 13.94 1.89 15.71
C ILE A 489 14.54 1.82 17.14
N PRO A 490 14.96 0.65 17.63
CA PRO A 490 15.40 0.48 19.02
C PRO A 490 16.68 1.25 19.37
N HIS A 491 17.58 1.47 18.40
CA HIS A 491 18.89 2.10 18.61
C HIS A 491 19.06 3.32 17.68
N PRO A 492 18.39 4.46 17.96
CA PRO A 492 18.34 5.60 17.03
C PRO A 492 19.69 6.27 16.73
N GLU A 493 20.73 6.02 17.52
CA GLU A 493 22.10 6.50 17.26
C GLU A 493 22.85 5.64 16.24
N ASP A 494 22.48 4.35 16.12
CA ASP A 494 23.18 3.35 15.30
C ASP A 494 22.35 2.88 14.08
N ASP A 495 21.03 3.03 14.11
CA ASP A 495 20.11 2.35 13.19
C ASP A 495 19.93 3.06 11.83
N PHE A 496 20.40 4.30 11.64
CA PHE A 496 20.05 5.09 10.44
C PHE A 496 20.45 4.41 9.13
N ASP A 497 21.70 3.96 9.02
CA ASP A 497 22.19 3.34 7.78
C ASP A 497 21.47 2.00 7.53
N THR A 498 21.15 1.27 8.61
CA THR A 498 20.39 0.02 8.54
C THR A 498 18.95 0.27 8.09
N LEU A 499 18.28 1.31 8.59
CA LEU A 499 16.94 1.70 8.16
C LEU A 499 16.91 2.12 6.70
N THR A 500 17.91 2.91 6.27
CA THR A 500 18.06 3.29 4.87
C THR A 500 18.18 2.05 3.98
N GLN A 501 19.03 1.09 4.35
CA GLN A 501 19.20 -0.16 3.60
C GLN A 501 17.93 -1.03 3.60
N ARG A 502 17.17 -1.05 4.69
CA ARG A 502 15.87 -1.76 4.77
C ARG A 502 14.86 -1.13 3.82
N ALA A 503 14.76 0.20 3.82
CA ALA A 503 13.85 0.91 2.94
C ALA A 503 14.21 0.70 1.48
N GLU A 504 15.49 0.82 1.11
CA GLU A 504 15.95 0.48 -0.24
C GLU A 504 15.67 -0.98 -0.62
N SER A 505 15.86 -1.92 0.30
CA SER A 505 15.57 -3.34 0.07
C SER A 505 14.08 -3.57 -0.19
N ALA A 506 13.20 -2.93 0.58
CA ALA A 506 11.75 -2.99 0.38
C ALA A 506 11.35 -2.43 -1.00
N TRP A 507 11.98 -1.33 -1.43
CA TRP A 507 11.77 -0.79 -2.78
C TRP A 507 12.28 -1.74 -3.87
N ARG A 508 13.48 -2.31 -3.72
CA ARG A 508 14.01 -3.31 -4.68
C ARG A 508 13.07 -4.50 -4.81
N GLU A 509 12.52 -5.00 -3.71
CA GLU A 509 11.54 -6.08 -3.73
C GLU A 509 10.31 -5.72 -4.56
N LYS A 510 9.71 -4.54 -4.31
CA LYS A 510 8.53 -4.07 -5.05
C LYS A 510 8.78 -3.81 -6.53
N LEU A 511 9.98 -3.40 -6.90
CA LEU A 511 10.37 -3.14 -8.30
C LEU A 511 10.83 -4.40 -9.05
N SER A 512 11.26 -5.44 -8.32
CA SER A 512 11.79 -6.68 -8.88
C SER A 512 10.88 -7.45 -9.86
N PRO A 513 9.54 -7.34 -9.83
CA PRO A 513 8.69 -7.99 -10.82
C PRO A 513 8.95 -7.51 -12.25
N ILE A 514 9.49 -6.31 -12.43
CA ILE A 514 9.64 -5.66 -13.74
C ILE A 514 11.09 -5.78 -14.22
N SER A 515 11.28 -6.10 -15.50
CA SER A 515 12.59 -6.12 -16.17
C SER A 515 12.48 -5.42 -17.51
N VAL A 516 13.42 -4.52 -17.80
CA VAL A 516 13.45 -3.72 -19.04
C VAL A 516 14.73 -4.04 -19.83
N GLN A 517 14.56 -4.32 -21.13
CA GLN A 517 15.65 -4.33 -22.09
C GLN A 517 15.60 -3.01 -22.86
N ALA A 518 16.48 -2.08 -22.50
CA ALA A 518 16.40 -0.68 -22.93
C ALA A 518 16.56 -0.49 -24.45
N GLY A 519 17.31 -1.35 -25.15
CA GLY A 519 17.48 -1.25 -26.61
C GLY A 519 18.23 0.00 -27.10
N GLY A 520 18.95 0.69 -26.22
CA GLY A 520 19.72 1.89 -26.57
C GLY A 520 19.01 3.24 -26.37
N VAL A 521 17.85 3.26 -25.69
CA VAL A 521 17.22 4.53 -25.26
C VAL A 521 18.09 5.29 -24.23
N THR A 522 17.83 6.59 -24.08
CA THR A 522 18.52 7.42 -23.09
C THR A 522 18.17 7.02 -21.65
N GLU A 523 19.05 7.35 -20.70
CA GLU A 523 18.79 7.10 -19.27
C GLU A 523 17.55 7.86 -18.79
N ASP A 524 17.24 9.04 -19.35
CA ASP A 524 16.03 9.81 -19.02
C ASP A 524 14.74 8.99 -19.16
N PHE A 525 14.64 8.10 -20.15
CA PHE A 525 13.47 7.21 -20.29
C PHE A 525 13.43 6.15 -19.18
N LEU A 526 14.58 5.60 -18.80
CA LEU A 526 14.65 4.67 -17.68
C LEU A 526 14.29 5.38 -16.37
N GLU A 527 14.81 6.59 -16.15
CA GLU A 527 14.52 7.38 -14.97
C GLU A 527 13.04 7.75 -14.87
N SER A 528 12.44 8.22 -15.98
CA SER A 528 11.01 8.53 -16.05
C SER A 528 10.14 7.31 -15.79
N PHE A 529 10.50 6.15 -16.36
CA PHE A 529 9.78 4.90 -16.19
C PHE A 529 9.83 4.40 -14.74
N TRP A 530 11.03 4.26 -14.15
CA TRP A 530 11.20 3.71 -12.81
C TRP A 530 10.70 4.65 -11.72
N SER A 531 10.86 5.96 -11.91
CA SER A 531 10.25 6.96 -11.03
C SER A 531 8.72 6.95 -11.12
N GLY A 532 8.17 6.73 -12.33
CA GLY A 532 6.73 6.49 -12.52
C GLY A 532 6.24 5.28 -11.73
N VAL A 533 6.94 4.14 -11.80
CA VAL A 533 6.60 2.94 -11.01
C VAL A 533 6.65 3.23 -9.51
N TYR A 534 7.71 3.88 -9.03
CA TYR A 534 7.88 4.27 -7.63
C TYR A 534 6.69 5.08 -7.10
N ARG A 535 6.25 6.11 -7.84
CA ARG A 535 5.13 6.98 -7.42
C ARG A 535 3.80 6.23 -7.28
N THR A 536 3.56 5.18 -8.07
CA THR A 536 2.33 4.35 -7.94
C THR A 536 2.19 3.60 -6.61
N MET A 537 3.25 3.54 -5.81
CA MET A 537 3.27 2.81 -4.53
C MET A 537 3.48 3.74 -3.33
N LEU A 538 3.33 5.07 -3.49
CA LEU A 538 3.38 6.00 -2.37
C LEU A 538 2.03 6.14 -1.65
N SER A 539 0.94 6.10 -2.42
CA SER A 539 -0.45 6.16 -1.97
C SER A 539 -1.26 5.06 -2.66
N PRO A 540 -2.39 4.57 -2.09
CA PRO A 540 -2.85 4.81 -0.73
C PRO A 540 -1.88 4.22 0.31
N GLN A 541 -1.93 4.73 1.53
CA GLN A 541 -1.01 4.39 2.61
C GLN A 541 -1.57 3.28 3.50
N ASP A 542 -0.74 2.34 3.94
CA ASP A 542 -1.13 1.24 4.83
C ASP A 542 -1.11 1.72 6.30
N TYR A 543 -2.29 1.97 6.85
CA TYR A 543 -2.52 2.38 8.24
C TYR A 543 -3.06 1.20 9.07
N THR A 544 -2.76 -0.04 8.68
CA THR A 544 -3.22 -1.23 9.40
C THR A 544 -2.72 -1.20 10.85
N GLY A 545 -3.66 -1.24 11.81
CA GLY A 545 -3.34 -1.14 13.24
C GLY A 545 -3.30 0.29 13.78
N GLU A 546 -3.52 1.30 12.93
CA GLU A 546 -3.57 2.72 13.28
C GLU A 546 -4.95 3.35 13.01
N ASN A 547 -6.00 2.56 12.75
CA ASN A 547 -7.36 3.08 12.59
C ASN A 547 -8.04 3.34 13.96
N PRO A 548 -8.38 4.60 14.33
CA PRO A 548 -9.07 4.90 15.58
C PRO A 548 -10.61 4.88 15.46
N LEU A 549 -11.15 4.79 14.24
CA LEU A 549 -12.58 5.01 13.96
C LEU A 549 -13.44 3.78 14.29
N TRP A 550 -12.91 2.59 14.03
CA TRP A 550 -13.53 1.31 14.36
C TRP A 550 -12.46 0.23 14.60
N ARG A 551 -12.88 -0.93 15.10
CA ARG A 551 -12.01 -2.10 15.29
C ARG A 551 -12.36 -3.15 14.26
N SER A 552 -11.37 -3.57 13.47
CA SER A 552 -11.48 -4.61 12.45
C SER A 552 -10.17 -5.40 12.36
N ASP A 553 -10.25 -6.66 11.93
CA ASP A 553 -9.10 -7.50 11.58
C ASP A 553 -8.74 -7.39 10.08
N GLU A 554 -9.50 -6.59 9.32
CA GLU A 554 -9.20 -6.27 7.91
C GLU A 554 -8.00 -5.30 7.80
N PRO A 555 -7.27 -5.32 6.66
CA PRO A 555 -6.33 -4.25 6.33
C PRO A 555 -7.01 -2.89 6.31
N TYR A 556 -6.30 -1.85 6.74
CA TYR A 556 -6.80 -0.48 6.68
C TYR A 556 -5.83 0.39 5.89
N TYR A 557 -6.26 0.83 4.71
CA TYR A 557 -5.58 1.79 3.86
C TYR A 557 -6.33 3.13 3.91
N ASP A 558 -5.57 4.22 3.85
CA ASP A 558 -6.09 5.59 3.79
C ASP A 558 -5.39 6.37 2.66
N SER A 559 -5.68 7.66 2.51
CA SER A 559 -5.13 8.50 1.43
C SER A 559 -5.48 8.00 0.02
N PHE A 560 -6.72 7.56 -0.17
CA PHE A 560 -7.33 7.39 -1.48
C PHE A 560 -7.67 8.77 -2.06
N TYR A 561 -6.67 9.47 -2.62
CA TYR A 561 -6.79 10.84 -3.15
C TYR A 561 -6.51 10.94 -4.66
N CYS A 562 -7.52 11.03 -5.51
CA CYS A 562 -8.83 10.41 -5.31
C CYS A 562 -8.94 9.14 -6.14
N ILE A 563 -9.91 8.29 -5.83
CA ILE A 563 -10.14 7.08 -6.63
C ILE A 563 -10.52 7.44 -8.04
N TRP A 564 -11.22 8.57 -8.25
CA TRP A 564 -11.40 9.18 -9.56
C TRP A 564 -10.08 9.17 -10.35
N ASP A 565 -8.99 9.71 -9.82
CA ASP A 565 -7.69 9.69 -10.51
C ASP A 565 -7.14 8.26 -10.67
N SER A 566 -7.02 7.54 -9.56
CA SER A 566 -6.24 6.31 -9.48
C SER A 566 -6.87 5.10 -10.17
N PHE A 567 -8.20 5.04 -10.32
CA PHE A 567 -8.85 3.90 -11.00
C PHE A 567 -8.43 3.80 -12.46
N ARG A 568 -8.08 4.93 -13.09
CA ARG A 568 -7.83 5.03 -14.53
C ARG A 568 -6.58 4.28 -14.96
N ALA A 569 -5.54 4.29 -14.13
CA ALA A 569 -4.26 3.64 -14.45
C ALA A 569 -3.59 3.00 -13.22
N GLN A 570 -3.53 3.66 -12.08
CA GLN A 570 -2.77 3.18 -10.93
C GLN A 570 -3.27 1.82 -10.39
N HIS A 571 -4.54 1.71 -10.02
CA HIS A 571 -5.10 0.44 -9.53
C HIS A 571 -5.00 -0.72 -10.57
N PRO A 572 -5.26 -0.48 -11.87
CA PRO A 572 -4.96 -1.46 -12.92
C PRO A 572 -3.49 -1.87 -13.01
N PHE A 573 -2.55 -0.96 -12.74
CA PHE A 573 -1.11 -1.25 -12.71
C PHE A 573 -0.77 -2.14 -11.51
N LEU A 574 -1.23 -1.78 -10.31
CA LEU A 574 -1.02 -2.57 -9.09
C LEU A 574 -1.64 -3.97 -9.21
N THR A 575 -2.77 -4.11 -9.91
CA THR A 575 -3.37 -5.41 -10.25
C THR A 575 -2.39 -6.33 -11.00
N ILE A 576 -1.43 -5.79 -11.74
CA ILE A 576 -0.41 -6.56 -12.47
C ILE A 576 0.81 -6.84 -11.58
N VAL A 577 1.37 -5.79 -10.97
CA VAL A 577 2.71 -5.84 -10.36
C VAL A 577 2.69 -6.10 -8.85
N ASP A 578 1.58 -5.80 -8.17
CA ASP A 578 1.40 -6.04 -6.73
C ASP A 578 -0.07 -6.42 -6.40
N PRO A 579 -0.59 -7.53 -6.97
CA PRO A 579 -1.99 -7.93 -6.81
C PRO A 579 -2.38 -8.23 -5.36
N VAL A 580 -1.41 -8.51 -4.49
CA VAL A 580 -1.64 -8.73 -3.06
C VAL A 580 -1.97 -7.41 -2.37
N ALA A 581 -1.17 -6.36 -2.57
CA ALA A 581 -1.48 -5.03 -2.05
C ALA A 581 -2.82 -4.52 -2.60
N GLN A 582 -3.07 -4.67 -3.90
CA GLN A 582 -4.35 -4.29 -4.51
C GLN A 582 -5.54 -5.04 -3.86
N SER A 583 -5.41 -6.33 -3.55
CA SER A 583 -6.45 -7.08 -2.86
C SER A 583 -6.68 -6.58 -1.42
N ARG A 584 -5.62 -6.17 -0.72
CA ARG A 584 -5.73 -5.54 0.61
C ARG A 584 -6.41 -4.18 0.54
N MET A 585 -6.09 -3.35 -0.45
CA MET A 585 -6.75 -2.05 -0.68
C MET A 585 -8.25 -2.23 -0.94
N VAL A 586 -8.64 -3.20 -1.79
CA VAL A 586 -10.05 -3.52 -2.02
C VAL A 586 -10.75 -3.96 -0.72
N ARG A 587 -10.13 -4.82 0.08
CA ARG A 587 -10.69 -5.23 1.38
C ARG A 587 -10.85 -4.04 2.34
N SER A 588 -9.91 -3.10 2.34
CA SER A 588 -10.03 -1.85 3.12
C SER A 588 -11.21 -0.99 2.69
N LEU A 589 -11.47 -0.88 1.38
CA LEU A 589 -12.65 -0.18 0.86
C LEU A 589 -13.95 -0.86 1.32
N LEU A 590 -13.99 -2.20 1.30
CA LEU A 590 -15.14 -2.96 1.79
C LEU A 590 -15.33 -2.86 3.31
N ASP A 591 -14.25 -2.82 4.08
CA ASP A 591 -14.31 -2.61 5.53
C ASP A 591 -14.80 -1.19 5.85
N THR A 592 -14.34 -0.19 5.09
CA THR A 592 -14.86 1.18 5.15
C THR A 592 -16.37 1.19 4.87
N TYR A 593 -16.82 0.52 3.81
CA TYR A 593 -18.26 0.38 3.51
C TYR A 593 -19.04 -0.28 4.66
N ARG A 594 -18.53 -1.37 5.27
CA ARG A 594 -19.19 -2.04 6.41
C ARG A 594 -19.43 -1.10 7.59
N HIS A 595 -18.52 -0.15 7.82
CA HIS A 595 -18.55 0.72 9.00
C HIS A 595 -19.15 2.10 8.76
N GLU A 596 -18.97 2.67 7.57
CA GLU A 596 -19.46 4.01 7.20
C GLU A 596 -20.71 3.97 6.32
N GLY A 597 -21.04 2.81 5.74
CA GLY A 597 -22.23 2.59 4.91
C GLY A 597 -22.07 2.94 3.43
N TRP A 598 -20.94 3.51 3.02
CA TRP A 598 -20.67 3.93 1.64
C TRP A 598 -19.23 3.62 1.25
N LEU A 599 -19.01 3.36 -0.04
CA LEU A 599 -17.66 3.37 -0.59
C LEU A 599 -17.21 4.83 -0.77
N PRO A 600 -15.95 5.17 -0.43
CA PRO A 600 -15.42 6.50 -0.71
C PRO A 600 -15.06 6.65 -2.19
N ASP A 601 -15.27 7.83 -2.75
CA ASP A 601 -14.55 8.27 -3.96
C ASP A 601 -13.19 8.90 -3.57
N CYS A 602 -13.17 9.64 -2.45
CA CYS A 602 -11.95 10.10 -1.81
C CYS A 602 -11.99 9.76 -0.31
N ARG A 603 -10.83 9.43 0.27
CA ARG A 603 -10.67 9.27 1.73
C ARG A 603 -9.24 9.63 2.10
N MET A 604 -9.08 10.53 3.05
CA MET A 604 -7.76 11.02 3.43
C MET A 604 -7.70 11.46 4.89
N SER A 605 -6.58 11.16 5.53
CA SER A 605 -6.34 11.46 6.94
C SER A 605 -7.52 11.04 7.82
N LEU A 606 -8.03 9.82 7.65
CA LEU A 606 -9.17 9.25 8.40
C LEU A 606 -10.52 9.96 8.16
N CYS A 607 -10.56 10.94 7.25
CA CYS A 607 -11.75 11.74 6.96
C CYS A 607 -12.38 11.33 5.62
N LYS A 608 -13.69 11.61 5.51
CA LYS A 608 -14.43 11.47 4.26
C LYS A 608 -14.01 12.58 3.30
N GLY A 609 -13.57 12.21 2.10
CA GLY A 609 -13.10 13.14 1.08
C GLY A 609 -14.21 13.52 0.09
N TRP A 610 -14.08 14.67 -0.58
CA TRP A 610 -15.14 15.14 -1.48
C TRP A 610 -15.26 14.26 -2.73
N THR A 611 -16.48 13.85 -3.09
CA THR A 611 -16.75 13.12 -4.34
C THR A 611 -16.43 14.02 -5.53
N GLN A 612 -15.74 13.50 -6.54
CA GLN A 612 -15.32 14.25 -7.73
C GLN A 612 -16.26 14.03 -8.92
N GLY A 613 -16.43 12.80 -9.38
CA GLY A 613 -17.25 12.53 -10.56
C GLY A 613 -18.36 11.51 -10.29
N GLY A 614 -17.98 10.35 -9.79
CA GLY A 614 -18.82 9.17 -9.65
C GLY A 614 -18.55 8.42 -8.34
N SER A 615 -19.07 7.21 -8.22
CA SER A 615 -18.68 6.27 -7.16
C SER A 615 -17.56 5.36 -7.67
N ASN A 616 -16.35 5.92 -7.85
CA ASN A 616 -15.32 5.25 -8.65
C ASN A 616 -14.63 4.05 -7.98
N ALA A 617 -14.85 3.84 -6.68
CA ALA A 617 -14.55 2.57 -6.02
C ALA A 617 -15.26 1.39 -6.71
N ASP A 618 -16.43 1.60 -7.32
CA ASP A 618 -17.13 0.60 -8.14
C ASP A 618 -16.26 0.09 -9.29
N VAL A 619 -15.49 0.99 -9.92
CA VAL A 619 -14.61 0.64 -11.04
C VAL A 619 -13.42 -0.17 -10.55
N VAL A 620 -12.82 0.20 -9.41
CA VAL A 620 -11.73 -0.54 -8.78
C VAL A 620 -12.16 -1.96 -8.39
N LEU A 621 -13.35 -2.10 -7.79
CA LEU A 621 -13.94 -3.39 -7.44
C LEU A 621 -14.21 -4.25 -8.68
N ALA A 622 -14.78 -3.66 -9.72
CA ALA A 622 -15.04 -4.37 -10.97
C ALA A 622 -13.75 -4.79 -11.68
N ASP A 623 -12.71 -3.94 -11.69
CA ASP A 623 -11.41 -4.24 -12.30
C ASP A 623 -10.75 -5.45 -11.61
N ALA A 624 -10.71 -5.42 -10.27
CA ALA A 624 -10.23 -6.53 -9.47
C ALA A 624 -11.03 -7.82 -9.71
N PHE A 625 -12.35 -7.72 -9.86
CA PHE A 625 -13.23 -8.87 -10.10
C PHE A 625 -12.97 -9.51 -11.46
N VAL A 626 -12.99 -8.73 -12.55
CA VAL A 626 -12.84 -9.26 -13.91
C VAL A 626 -11.42 -9.78 -14.18
N LYS A 627 -10.44 -9.35 -13.39
CA LYS A 627 -9.05 -9.82 -13.41
C LYS A 627 -8.76 -10.91 -12.36
N ASN A 628 -9.80 -11.38 -11.66
CA ASN A 628 -9.77 -12.54 -10.77
C ASN A 628 -8.79 -12.40 -9.58
N LEU A 629 -8.79 -11.23 -8.93
CA LEU A 629 -8.13 -11.05 -7.64
C LEU A 629 -8.80 -11.93 -6.56
N THR A 630 -8.03 -12.30 -5.55
CA THR A 630 -8.43 -13.30 -4.54
C THR A 630 -8.45 -12.71 -3.13
N GLY A 631 -9.13 -13.41 -2.20
CA GLY A 631 -9.24 -12.95 -0.82
C GLY A 631 -10.26 -11.81 -0.59
N ILE A 632 -11.12 -11.54 -1.58
CA ILE A 632 -12.14 -10.49 -1.54
C ILE A 632 -13.53 -11.11 -1.33
N ASP A 633 -14.32 -10.53 -0.43
CA ASP A 633 -15.73 -10.88 -0.25
C ASP A 633 -16.56 -10.24 -1.37
N TRP A 634 -16.76 -11.01 -2.45
CA TRP A 634 -17.46 -10.52 -3.63
C TRP A 634 -18.96 -10.32 -3.44
N ASP A 635 -19.58 -11.00 -2.47
CA ASP A 635 -20.99 -10.75 -2.16
C ASP A 635 -21.15 -9.41 -1.45
N LEU A 636 -20.26 -9.08 -0.52
CA LEU A 636 -20.21 -7.76 0.09
C LEU A 636 -19.82 -6.67 -0.91
N ALA A 637 -18.86 -6.92 -1.80
CA ALA A 637 -18.52 -5.98 -2.87
C ALA A 637 -19.73 -5.65 -3.73
N TYR A 638 -20.50 -6.67 -4.12
CA TYR A 638 -21.72 -6.48 -4.87
C TYR A 638 -22.77 -5.69 -4.08
N GLU A 639 -22.93 -5.98 -2.78
CA GLU A 639 -23.82 -5.22 -1.89
C GLU A 639 -23.44 -3.73 -1.84
N ALA A 640 -22.15 -3.42 -1.67
CA ALA A 640 -21.63 -2.05 -1.62
C ALA A 640 -21.90 -1.27 -2.91
N MET A 641 -21.60 -1.88 -4.07
CA MET A 641 -21.86 -1.26 -5.38
C MET A 641 -23.37 -1.06 -5.63
N VAL A 642 -24.20 -2.02 -5.20
CA VAL A 642 -25.68 -1.87 -5.27
C VAL A 642 -26.17 -0.72 -4.39
N ASN A 643 -25.57 -0.55 -3.21
CA ASN A 643 -25.90 0.55 -2.31
C ASN A 643 -25.65 1.91 -2.98
N ASP A 644 -24.47 2.11 -3.59
CA ASP A 644 -24.14 3.33 -4.33
C ASP A 644 -25.09 3.59 -5.50
N ALA A 645 -25.54 2.53 -6.20
CA ALA A 645 -26.42 2.65 -7.35
C ALA A 645 -27.92 2.84 -7.02
N GLU A 646 -28.36 2.47 -5.82
CA GLU A 646 -29.79 2.45 -5.47
C GLU A 646 -30.17 3.40 -4.34
N ASN A 647 -29.27 3.65 -3.40
CA ASN A 647 -29.49 4.46 -2.21
C ASN A 647 -28.72 5.77 -2.34
N GLU A 648 -29.34 6.85 -1.86
CA GLU A 648 -28.75 8.18 -1.87
C GLU A 648 -28.37 8.56 -0.43
N PRO A 649 -27.12 8.97 -0.16
CA PRO A 649 -26.77 9.53 1.14
C PRO A 649 -27.40 10.90 1.33
N LEU A 650 -27.60 11.29 2.60
CA LEU A 650 -28.15 12.61 2.93
C LEU A 650 -27.24 13.75 2.45
N GLU A 651 -25.92 13.58 2.56
CA GLU A 651 -24.92 14.50 2.01
C GLU A 651 -24.02 13.72 1.05
N TRP A 652 -24.22 13.93 -0.24
CA TRP A 652 -23.56 13.16 -1.30
C TRP A 652 -22.31 13.84 -1.88
N SER A 653 -21.86 14.96 -1.30
CA SER A 653 -20.61 15.63 -1.65
C SER A 653 -19.37 14.88 -1.19
N TYR A 654 -19.48 13.87 -0.31
CA TYR A 654 -18.33 13.05 0.12
C TYR A 654 -18.65 11.56 0.28
N GLU A 655 -19.86 11.11 -0.08
CA GLU A 655 -20.29 9.71 0.00
C GLU A 655 -21.27 9.38 -1.14
N GLY A 656 -21.20 8.14 -1.64
CA GLY A 656 -22.20 7.57 -2.55
C GLY A 656 -22.52 8.43 -3.78
N ARG A 657 -23.76 8.30 -4.27
CA ARG A 657 -24.26 9.03 -5.44
C ARG A 657 -25.44 9.91 -5.05
N GLY A 658 -25.42 11.17 -5.46
CA GLY A 658 -26.56 12.08 -5.31
C GLY A 658 -27.55 12.04 -6.47
N GLY A 659 -28.71 12.69 -6.33
CA GLY A 659 -29.67 12.86 -7.43
C GLY A 659 -30.22 11.55 -7.99
N LEU A 660 -30.25 10.48 -7.19
CA LEU A 660 -30.61 9.14 -7.65
C LEU A 660 -32.10 9.02 -7.95
N GLN A 661 -32.94 9.88 -7.36
CA GLN A 661 -34.35 9.97 -7.77
C GLN A 661 -34.48 10.40 -9.22
N SER A 662 -33.73 11.42 -9.63
CA SER A 662 -33.70 11.89 -11.01
C SER A 662 -33.00 10.88 -11.92
N TRP A 663 -31.86 10.31 -11.50
CA TRP A 663 -31.17 9.23 -12.22
C TRP A 663 -32.10 8.08 -12.60
N LYS A 664 -32.88 7.56 -11.63
CA LYS A 664 -33.76 6.41 -11.83
C LYS A 664 -35.06 6.72 -12.58
N ARG A 665 -35.49 7.99 -12.58
CA ARG A 665 -36.77 8.42 -13.19
C ARG A 665 -36.60 9.01 -14.58
N LEU A 666 -35.52 9.74 -14.80
CA LEU A 666 -35.25 10.54 -16.01
C LEU A 666 -34.14 9.93 -16.86
N ASP A 667 -33.38 8.98 -16.32
CA ASP A 667 -32.23 8.36 -16.97
C ASP A 667 -31.07 9.36 -17.26
N TYR A 668 -30.96 10.43 -16.46
CA TYR A 668 -29.83 11.37 -16.42
C TYR A 668 -29.87 12.19 -15.12
N ILE A 669 -28.75 12.81 -14.74
CA ILE A 669 -28.70 13.84 -13.70
C ILE A 669 -29.06 15.19 -14.34
N PRO A 670 -30.12 15.89 -13.89
CA PRO A 670 -30.51 17.16 -14.46
C PRO A 670 -29.66 18.32 -13.93
N TYR A 671 -29.57 19.37 -14.73
CA TYR A 671 -29.09 20.67 -14.29
C TYR A 671 -30.13 21.36 -13.40
N LEU A 672 -29.65 21.98 -12.31
CA LEU A 672 -30.47 22.54 -11.24
C LEU A 672 -31.44 21.48 -10.70
N ASP A 673 -30.91 20.30 -10.36
CA ASP A 673 -31.74 19.18 -9.89
C ASP A 673 -32.52 19.59 -8.64
N PHE A 674 -33.76 19.11 -8.55
CA PHE A 674 -34.63 19.25 -7.38
C PHE A 674 -34.54 17.96 -6.58
N ASP A 675 -33.51 17.89 -5.76
CA ASP A 675 -33.26 16.82 -4.82
C ASP A 675 -33.69 17.25 -3.42
N TYR A 676 -34.70 16.57 -2.86
CA TYR A 676 -35.24 16.86 -1.53
C TYR A 676 -34.93 15.74 -0.53
N LEU A 677 -34.25 14.67 -0.95
CA LEU A 677 -33.88 13.54 -0.10
C LEU A 677 -32.45 13.69 0.41
N GLY A 678 -31.55 14.20 -0.44
CA GLY A 678 -30.18 14.56 -0.09
C GLY A 678 -29.83 15.99 -0.47
N PHE A 679 -28.61 16.39 -0.14
CA PHE A 679 -27.98 17.63 -0.57
C PHE A 679 -26.51 17.41 -0.90
N GLY A 680 -25.96 18.33 -1.69
CA GLY A 680 -24.56 18.36 -2.07
C GLY A 680 -24.32 19.41 -3.15
N THR A 681 -23.12 19.47 -3.71
CA THR A 681 -22.79 20.46 -4.76
C THR A 681 -23.59 20.18 -6.03
N ASN A 682 -24.66 20.97 -6.26
CA ASN A 682 -25.58 20.87 -7.39
C ASN A 682 -24.94 21.39 -8.70
N SER A 683 -23.95 20.63 -9.16
CA SER A 683 -23.15 20.85 -10.37
C SER A 683 -22.81 19.49 -10.99
N ARG A 684 -21.97 19.48 -12.03
CA ARG A 684 -21.40 18.27 -12.65
C ARG A 684 -22.45 17.33 -13.26
N SER A 685 -23.60 17.87 -13.69
CA SER A 685 -24.71 17.03 -14.19
C SER A 685 -24.31 16.16 -15.39
N ILE A 686 -23.42 16.68 -16.26
CA ILE A 686 -22.89 15.94 -17.42
C ILE A 686 -21.91 14.87 -16.95
N SER A 687 -20.84 15.24 -16.23
CA SER A 687 -19.82 14.27 -15.82
C SER A 687 -20.39 13.19 -14.90
N ARG A 688 -21.26 13.52 -13.96
CA ARG A 688 -21.97 12.53 -13.11
C ARG A 688 -22.82 11.57 -13.92
N THR A 689 -23.54 12.05 -14.94
CA THR A 689 -24.35 11.18 -15.82
C THR A 689 -23.46 10.19 -16.60
N LEU A 690 -22.31 10.64 -17.09
CA LEU A 690 -21.35 9.80 -17.80
C LEU A 690 -20.69 8.78 -16.87
N GLU A 691 -20.24 9.23 -15.69
CA GLU A 691 -19.59 8.36 -14.71
C GLU A 691 -20.55 7.37 -14.07
N TYR A 692 -21.76 7.77 -13.67
CA TYR A 692 -22.77 6.84 -13.15
C TYR A 692 -23.15 5.77 -14.18
N SER A 693 -23.18 6.12 -15.48
CA SER A 693 -23.39 5.13 -16.54
C SER A 693 -22.27 4.07 -16.54
N TYR A 694 -21.02 4.49 -16.33
CA TYR A 694 -19.89 3.58 -16.29
C TYR A 694 -19.80 2.79 -14.98
N ASN A 695 -20.16 3.41 -13.85
CA ASN A 695 -20.25 2.72 -12.57
C ASN A 695 -21.36 1.65 -12.61
N ASP A 696 -22.52 1.93 -13.24
CA ASP A 696 -23.59 0.94 -13.47
C ASP A 696 -23.15 -0.20 -14.42
N PHE A 697 -22.32 0.08 -15.43
CA PHE A 697 -21.69 -0.97 -16.23
C PHE A 697 -20.78 -1.86 -15.38
N SER A 698 -19.94 -1.26 -14.54
CA SER A 698 -19.03 -1.96 -13.62
C SER A 698 -19.79 -2.89 -12.68
N LEU A 699 -20.87 -2.40 -12.06
CA LEU A 699 -21.79 -3.20 -11.24
C LEU A 699 -22.47 -4.33 -12.05
N ALA A 700 -22.87 -4.06 -13.29
CA ALA A 700 -23.44 -5.10 -14.15
C ALA A 700 -22.44 -6.23 -14.44
N MET A 701 -21.16 -5.92 -14.62
CA MET A 701 -20.11 -6.91 -14.87
C MET A 701 -19.87 -7.82 -13.66
N VAL A 702 -19.77 -7.25 -12.45
CA VAL A 702 -19.66 -8.01 -11.20
C VAL A 702 -20.92 -8.85 -10.97
N GLY A 703 -22.11 -8.24 -11.08
CA GLY A 703 -23.39 -8.92 -10.92
C GLY A 703 -23.59 -10.09 -11.89
N ARG A 704 -23.16 -9.93 -13.15
CA ARG A 704 -23.17 -11.01 -14.14
C ARG A 704 -22.26 -12.17 -13.73
N GLY A 705 -21.04 -11.89 -13.30
CA GLY A 705 -20.10 -12.93 -12.85
C GLY A 705 -20.60 -13.69 -11.62
N LEU A 706 -21.25 -12.98 -10.69
CA LEU A 706 -21.89 -13.56 -9.50
C LEU A 706 -23.29 -14.13 -9.75
N ARG A 707 -23.78 -14.14 -11.00
CA ARG A 707 -25.09 -14.65 -11.41
C ARG A 707 -26.28 -13.97 -10.70
N LYS A 708 -26.15 -12.69 -10.34
CA LYS A 708 -27.23 -11.86 -9.79
C LYS A 708 -28.23 -11.54 -10.90
N ARG A 709 -29.53 -11.53 -10.62
CA ARG A 709 -30.58 -11.43 -11.66
C ARG A 709 -30.81 -10.03 -12.19
N ASP A 710 -30.51 -9.04 -11.36
CA ASP A 710 -30.67 -7.62 -11.60
C ASP A 710 -29.49 -6.99 -12.36
N TYR A 711 -28.46 -7.74 -12.73
CA TYR A 711 -27.36 -7.22 -13.55
C TYR A 711 -27.84 -6.58 -14.86
N THR A 712 -28.95 -7.06 -15.46
CA THR A 712 -29.51 -6.49 -16.69
C THR A 712 -30.11 -5.09 -16.48
N LYS A 713 -30.57 -4.78 -15.26
CA LYS A 713 -31.06 -3.43 -14.90
C LYS A 713 -29.91 -2.44 -14.99
N TYR A 714 -28.80 -2.75 -14.34
CA TYR A 714 -27.60 -1.91 -14.36
C TYR A 714 -26.97 -1.83 -15.75
N LEU A 715 -26.98 -2.94 -16.51
CA LEU A 715 -26.54 -2.93 -17.91
C LEU A 715 -27.40 -2.00 -18.79
N SER A 716 -28.71 -1.88 -18.51
CA SER A 716 -29.58 -0.94 -19.19
C SER A 716 -29.26 0.50 -18.81
N ARG A 717 -29.10 0.79 -17.51
CA ARG A 717 -28.73 2.13 -17.02
C ARG A 717 -27.36 2.58 -17.48
N ALA A 718 -26.45 1.65 -17.77
CA ALA A 718 -25.18 1.96 -18.40
C ALA A 718 -25.31 2.66 -19.78
N SER A 719 -26.50 2.68 -20.40
CA SER A 719 -26.76 3.43 -21.63
C SER A 719 -27.28 4.86 -21.40
N ASN A 720 -27.49 5.28 -20.15
CA ASN A 720 -28.12 6.55 -19.79
C ASN A 720 -27.33 7.79 -20.23
N TRP A 721 -26.01 7.67 -20.40
CA TRP A 721 -25.16 8.72 -20.97
C TRP A 721 -25.70 9.31 -22.29
N GLN A 722 -26.38 8.49 -23.11
CA GLN A 722 -26.95 8.91 -24.39
C GLN A 722 -28.02 9.99 -24.22
N ASN A 723 -28.66 10.08 -23.05
CA ASN A 723 -29.73 11.04 -22.79
C ASN A 723 -29.24 12.48 -22.74
N LEU A 724 -27.95 12.75 -22.55
CA LEU A 724 -27.39 14.11 -22.59
C LEU A 724 -26.75 14.47 -23.94
N TYR A 725 -26.74 13.57 -24.92
CA TYR A 725 -26.17 13.86 -26.23
C TYR A 725 -27.10 14.75 -27.06
N LYS A 726 -26.69 15.99 -27.34
CA LYS A 726 -27.43 16.95 -28.16
C LYS A 726 -26.82 16.98 -29.58
N PRO A 727 -27.46 16.34 -30.58
CA PRO A 727 -26.83 16.06 -31.89
C PRO A 727 -26.56 17.30 -32.74
N ASP A 728 -27.27 18.41 -32.50
CA ASP A 728 -27.15 19.68 -33.22
C ASP A 728 -26.32 20.73 -32.45
N GLN A 729 -25.72 20.37 -31.31
CA GLN A 729 -24.87 21.29 -30.55
C GLN A 729 -23.58 21.58 -31.34
N GLN A 730 -23.24 22.86 -31.52
CA GLN A 730 -21.98 23.29 -32.13
C GLN A 730 -20.98 23.71 -31.04
N SER A 731 -19.70 23.82 -31.42
CA SER A 731 -18.64 24.37 -30.58
C SER A 731 -17.92 25.49 -31.31
N PHE A 732 -17.52 26.52 -30.57
CA PHE A 732 -16.76 27.66 -31.10
C PHE A 732 -15.53 27.89 -30.23
N ILE A 733 -14.39 28.21 -30.84
CA ILE A 733 -13.19 28.68 -30.15
C ILE A 733 -12.92 30.11 -30.63
N ASN A 734 -12.95 31.08 -29.71
CA ASN A 734 -12.76 32.50 -30.02
C ASN A 734 -13.67 32.99 -31.16
N GLY A 735 -14.94 32.56 -31.16
CA GLY A 735 -15.94 32.91 -32.18
C GLY A 735 -15.80 32.19 -33.52
N THR A 736 -14.82 31.29 -33.68
CA THR A 736 -14.64 30.46 -34.88
C THR A 736 -15.27 29.08 -34.66
N ASP A 737 -16.14 28.65 -35.58
CA ASP A 737 -16.75 27.32 -35.55
C ASP A 737 -15.65 26.25 -35.68
N THR A 738 -15.68 25.25 -34.79
CA THR A 738 -14.72 24.14 -34.84
C THR A 738 -14.99 23.18 -36.00
N GLY A 739 -16.17 23.26 -36.64
CA GLY A 739 -16.60 22.37 -37.72
C GLY A 739 -17.17 21.04 -37.24
N PHE A 740 -17.33 20.86 -35.91
CA PHE A 740 -17.86 19.65 -35.30
C PHE A 740 -19.22 19.94 -34.66
N VAL A 741 -20.15 18.99 -34.81
CA VAL A 741 -21.50 19.06 -34.23
C VAL A 741 -21.75 17.84 -33.35
N GLY A 742 -22.68 17.96 -32.42
CA GLY A 742 -23.06 16.90 -31.50
C GLY A 742 -22.17 16.88 -30.27
N PHE A 743 -22.65 17.41 -29.15
CA PHE A 743 -21.93 17.44 -27.87
C PHE A 743 -22.90 17.11 -26.73
N PHE A 744 -22.35 16.65 -25.62
CA PHE A 744 -23.13 16.56 -24.39
C PHE A 744 -23.55 17.95 -23.92
N GLN A 745 -24.78 18.07 -23.44
CA GLN A 745 -25.33 19.30 -22.89
C GLN A 745 -26.18 19.00 -21.67
N PRO A 746 -26.25 19.93 -20.70
CA PRO A 746 -27.09 19.73 -19.53
C PRO A 746 -28.56 19.68 -19.95
N LYS A 747 -29.39 18.99 -19.17
CA LYS A 747 -30.85 18.97 -19.32
C LYS A 747 -31.53 19.33 -18.02
N TYR A 748 -32.61 20.09 -18.09
CA TYR A 748 -33.47 20.36 -16.94
C TYR A 748 -34.37 19.15 -16.63
N LEU A 749 -35.01 19.18 -15.46
CA LEU A 749 -36.00 18.18 -15.01
C LEU A 749 -37.17 17.96 -15.98
N ASN A 750 -37.56 19.00 -16.72
CA ASN A 750 -38.67 18.95 -17.69
C ASN A 750 -38.24 18.41 -19.08
N GLY A 751 -36.98 18.00 -19.24
CA GLY A 751 -36.42 17.48 -20.48
C GLY A 751 -35.94 18.56 -21.47
N THR A 752 -36.11 19.85 -21.18
CA THR A 752 -35.52 20.92 -22.00
C THR A 752 -34.01 21.01 -21.80
N TRP A 753 -33.29 21.43 -22.84
CA TRP A 753 -31.83 21.57 -22.80
C TRP A 753 -31.41 22.82 -22.05
N GLY A 754 -30.42 22.67 -21.17
CA GLY A 754 -29.56 23.75 -20.71
C GLY A 754 -28.41 23.98 -21.70
N TYR A 755 -27.51 24.88 -21.35
CA TYR A 755 -26.34 25.18 -22.16
C TYR A 755 -25.08 25.29 -21.31
N GLN A 756 -24.04 24.57 -21.70
CA GLN A 756 -22.66 24.84 -21.32
C GLN A 756 -21.82 24.92 -22.59
N ASP A 757 -21.00 25.97 -22.69
CA ASP A 757 -20.04 26.09 -23.80
C ASP A 757 -19.13 24.84 -23.83
N PRO A 758 -19.03 24.12 -24.97
CA PRO A 758 -18.24 22.90 -25.04
C PRO A 758 -16.77 23.05 -24.63
N ILE A 759 -16.19 24.26 -24.73
CA ILE A 759 -14.80 24.52 -24.36
C ILE A 759 -14.63 25.03 -22.92
N ALA A 760 -15.72 25.32 -22.20
CA ALA A 760 -15.66 25.71 -20.80
C ALA A 760 -14.89 24.65 -20.00
N CYS A 761 -14.07 25.07 -19.04
CA CYS A 761 -13.20 24.20 -18.24
C CYS A 761 -12.07 23.50 -19.01
N SER A 762 -11.76 23.90 -20.26
CA SER A 762 -10.54 23.45 -20.97
C SER A 762 -9.35 24.36 -20.70
N ALA A 763 -8.15 23.95 -21.11
CA ALA A 763 -6.94 24.77 -21.11
C ALA A 763 -7.05 26.07 -21.95
N LEU A 764 -8.04 26.17 -22.84
CA LEU A 764 -8.32 27.40 -23.62
C LEU A 764 -9.37 28.32 -22.96
N ALA A 765 -9.93 27.93 -21.81
CA ALA A 765 -10.98 28.65 -21.10
C ALA A 765 -10.63 28.80 -19.61
N SER A 766 -11.60 29.22 -18.79
CA SER A 766 -11.42 29.27 -17.34
C SER A 766 -11.43 27.87 -16.74
N TRP A 767 -10.50 27.61 -15.81
CA TRP A 767 -10.47 26.39 -15.00
C TRP A 767 -11.76 26.24 -14.18
N CYS A 768 -12.14 25.00 -13.89
CA CYS A 768 -13.28 24.67 -13.06
C CYS A 768 -12.83 23.71 -11.97
N SER A 769 -13.42 23.79 -10.78
CA SER A 769 -13.18 22.83 -9.69
C SER A 769 -14.36 22.84 -8.74
N LEU A 770 -14.46 21.79 -7.92
CA LEU A 770 -15.58 21.56 -7.03
C LEU A 770 -15.82 22.69 -6.03
N THR A 771 -14.74 23.24 -5.46
CA THR A 771 -14.81 24.13 -4.28
C THR A 771 -14.80 25.63 -4.63
N SER A 772 -14.36 25.99 -5.82
CA SER A 772 -14.06 27.37 -6.20
C SER A 772 -14.88 27.88 -7.40
N ASN A 773 -15.08 27.03 -8.41
CA ASN A 773 -15.73 27.40 -9.67
C ASN A 773 -16.43 26.17 -10.29
N PRO A 774 -17.53 25.68 -9.67
CA PRO A 774 -18.22 24.49 -10.14
C PRO A 774 -18.95 24.75 -11.48
N SER A 775 -18.97 23.73 -12.34
CA SER A 775 -19.60 23.75 -13.67
C SER A 775 -20.37 22.44 -13.92
N GLU A 776 -21.03 22.26 -15.08
CA GLU A 776 -21.76 21.01 -15.38
C GLU A 776 -20.85 19.84 -15.73
N ILE A 777 -19.54 20.09 -15.80
CA ILE A 777 -18.48 19.09 -15.88
C ILE A 777 -17.48 19.35 -14.75
N PHE A 778 -16.87 18.28 -14.26
CA PHE A 778 -15.81 18.32 -13.27
C PHE A 778 -14.43 18.43 -13.92
N GLU A 779 -13.68 19.48 -13.58
CA GLU A 779 -12.25 19.74 -13.88
C GLU A 779 -11.80 19.66 -15.35
N SER A 780 -12.72 19.43 -16.28
CA SER A 780 -12.44 19.37 -17.71
C SER A 780 -13.64 19.85 -18.55
N SER A 781 -13.46 19.90 -19.86
CA SER A 781 -14.44 20.40 -20.83
C SER A 781 -15.35 19.32 -21.40
N VAL A 782 -16.43 19.76 -22.06
CA VAL A 782 -17.31 18.86 -22.81
C VAL A 782 -16.54 18.18 -23.94
N TRP A 783 -15.56 18.87 -24.52
CA TRP A 783 -14.66 18.33 -25.53
C TRP A 783 -13.88 17.10 -25.07
N GLU A 784 -13.54 17.02 -23.80
CA GLU A 784 -12.84 15.87 -23.23
C GLU A 784 -13.85 14.81 -22.78
N TYR A 785 -14.84 15.20 -21.97
CA TYR A 785 -15.85 14.27 -21.47
C TYR A 785 -16.72 13.63 -22.56
N GLN A 786 -16.80 14.22 -23.77
CA GLN A 786 -17.46 13.55 -24.90
C GLN A 786 -16.85 12.17 -25.20
N PHE A 787 -15.59 11.98 -24.85
CA PHE A 787 -14.84 10.74 -25.03
C PHE A 787 -14.99 9.76 -23.86
N TYR A 788 -15.59 10.16 -22.75
CA TYR A 788 -15.73 9.32 -21.56
C TYR A 788 -16.95 8.40 -21.63
N VAL A 789 -16.87 7.39 -22.52
CA VAL A 789 -17.83 6.28 -22.60
C VAL A 789 -17.08 4.94 -22.75
N PRO A 790 -16.18 4.60 -21.80
CA PRO A 790 -15.22 3.50 -21.94
C PRO A 790 -15.85 2.11 -22.16
N HIS A 791 -17.10 1.91 -21.77
CA HIS A 791 -17.84 0.67 -21.93
C HIS A 791 -18.64 0.57 -23.24
N ASP A 792 -18.88 1.67 -23.96
CA ASP A 792 -19.76 1.71 -25.13
C ASP A 792 -19.22 2.57 -26.30
N MET A 793 -17.92 2.43 -26.57
CA MET A 793 -17.21 3.16 -27.61
C MET A 793 -17.82 2.97 -29.01
N ALA A 794 -18.36 1.79 -29.35
CA ALA A 794 -18.99 1.55 -30.64
C ALA A 794 -20.23 2.44 -30.86
N THR A 795 -21.05 2.63 -29.83
CA THR A 795 -22.21 3.54 -29.90
C THR A 795 -21.77 4.99 -29.94
N LEU A 796 -20.77 5.38 -29.14
CA LEU A 796 -20.21 6.73 -29.16
C LEU A 796 -19.69 7.12 -30.54
N ILE A 797 -18.84 6.28 -31.15
CA ILE A 797 -18.28 6.52 -32.50
C ILE A 797 -19.41 6.70 -33.52
N ARG A 798 -20.45 5.86 -33.46
CA ARG A 798 -21.63 5.99 -34.33
C ARG A 798 -22.36 7.32 -34.13
N LEU A 799 -22.57 7.75 -32.88
CA LEU A 799 -23.24 9.02 -32.58
C LEU A 799 -22.42 10.24 -33.05
N LEU A 800 -21.09 10.15 -32.99
CA LEU A 800 -20.16 11.20 -33.43
C LEU A 800 -19.91 11.22 -34.94
N GLY A 801 -20.62 10.41 -35.73
CA GLY A 801 -20.59 10.44 -37.20
C GLY A 801 -19.76 9.34 -37.87
N GLY A 802 -19.29 8.35 -37.10
CA GLY A 802 -18.51 7.22 -37.61
C GLY A 802 -17.00 7.35 -37.32
N PRO A 803 -16.20 6.31 -37.67
CA PRO A 803 -14.78 6.23 -37.33
C PRO A 803 -13.96 7.43 -37.83
N GLU A 804 -14.19 7.88 -39.07
CA GLU A 804 -13.44 8.97 -39.69
C GLU A 804 -13.67 10.29 -38.97
N THR A 805 -14.93 10.62 -38.66
CA THR A 805 -15.28 11.83 -37.91
C THR A 805 -14.77 11.75 -36.48
N PHE A 806 -14.85 10.59 -35.84
CA PHE A 806 -14.30 10.37 -34.51
C PHE A 806 -12.78 10.61 -34.46
N ILE A 807 -12.03 10.06 -35.41
CA ILE A 807 -10.58 10.27 -35.54
C ILE A 807 -10.26 11.75 -35.77
N ALA A 808 -10.98 12.43 -36.67
CA ALA A 808 -10.79 13.85 -36.92
C ALA A 808 -11.06 14.70 -35.66
N ARG A 809 -12.06 14.31 -34.88
CA ARG A 809 -12.45 14.98 -33.62
C ARG A 809 -11.41 14.78 -32.52
N LEU A 810 -10.90 13.55 -32.34
CA LEU A 810 -9.77 13.27 -31.42
C LEU A 810 -8.52 14.03 -31.84
N ASN A 811 -8.19 14.05 -33.13
CA ASN A 811 -7.05 14.82 -33.63
C ASN A 811 -7.20 16.30 -33.30
N PHE A 812 -8.36 16.89 -33.58
CA PHE A 812 -8.65 18.28 -33.25
C PHE A 812 -8.51 18.55 -31.74
N PHE A 813 -9.08 17.69 -30.89
CA PHE A 813 -8.97 17.81 -29.43
C PHE A 813 -7.50 17.87 -28.98
N HIS A 814 -6.68 16.93 -29.44
CA HIS A 814 -5.27 16.85 -29.04
C HIS A 814 -4.36 17.93 -29.67
N THR A 815 -4.74 18.57 -30.78
CA THR A 815 -3.87 19.56 -31.47
C THR A 815 -4.34 21.00 -31.36
N SER A 816 -5.57 21.25 -30.93
CA SER A 816 -6.15 22.61 -30.80
C SER A 816 -5.71 23.35 -29.54
N GLY A 817 -5.09 22.65 -28.59
CA GLY A 817 -4.81 23.16 -27.23
C GLY A 817 -5.93 22.92 -26.23
N LEU A 818 -7.01 22.20 -26.62
CA LEU A 818 -8.08 21.82 -25.70
C LEU A 818 -7.67 20.73 -24.70
N ALA A 819 -6.86 19.76 -25.16
CA ALA A 819 -6.43 18.63 -24.34
C ALA A 819 -5.35 19.05 -23.35
N ASP A 820 -5.58 18.79 -22.07
CA ASP A 820 -4.60 18.93 -21.00
C ASP A 820 -4.16 17.55 -20.51
N ILE A 821 -2.97 17.10 -20.92
CA ILE A 821 -2.44 15.81 -20.50
C ILE A 821 -2.02 15.78 -19.01
N GLY A 822 -2.02 16.94 -18.35
CA GLY A 822 -1.91 17.09 -16.90
C GLY A 822 -3.21 16.81 -16.14
N ASN A 823 -4.25 16.33 -16.83
CA ASN A 823 -5.52 15.91 -16.22
C ASN A 823 -5.92 14.51 -16.71
N GLU A 824 -6.41 13.70 -15.78
CA GLU A 824 -6.62 12.26 -15.88
C GLU A 824 -7.65 11.80 -16.93
N PRO A 825 -8.76 12.51 -17.23
CA PRO A 825 -9.70 12.06 -18.25
C PRO A 825 -9.12 12.07 -19.67
N VAL A 826 -8.00 12.76 -19.93
CA VAL A 826 -7.28 12.71 -21.22
C VAL A 826 -6.58 11.37 -21.45
N PHE A 827 -6.20 10.64 -20.40
CA PHE A 827 -5.36 9.45 -20.53
C PHE A 827 -5.92 8.44 -21.53
N LEU A 828 -7.21 8.12 -21.42
CA LEU A 828 -7.85 7.16 -22.32
C LEU A 828 -7.95 7.69 -23.75
N THR A 829 -8.12 8.99 -23.97
CA THR A 829 -8.31 9.57 -25.32
C THR A 829 -7.09 9.37 -26.21
N VAL A 830 -5.89 9.30 -25.62
CA VAL A 830 -4.64 8.93 -26.31
C VAL A 830 -4.76 7.57 -27.00
N PHE A 831 -5.49 6.64 -26.38
CA PHE A 831 -5.63 5.25 -26.83
C PHE A 831 -6.95 4.98 -27.58
N GLN A 832 -7.88 5.92 -27.65
CA GLN A 832 -9.20 5.64 -28.24
C GLN A 832 -9.22 5.41 -29.75
N TYR A 833 -8.15 5.75 -30.47
CA TYR A 833 -8.02 5.39 -31.90
C TYR A 833 -8.10 3.88 -32.14
N HIS A 834 -7.80 3.04 -31.14
CA HIS A 834 -7.97 1.59 -31.18
C HIS A 834 -9.43 1.18 -31.48
N TYR A 835 -10.41 1.89 -30.93
CA TYR A 835 -11.83 1.60 -31.15
C TYR A 835 -12.31 2.03 -32.55
N ALA A 836 -11.56 2.90 -33.22
CA ALA A 836 -11.81 3.33 -34.60
C ALA A 836 -10.92 2.59 -35.63
N GLY A 837 -10.23 1.52 -35.22
CA GLY A 837 -9.39 0.71 -36.10
C GLY A 837 -8.11 1.41 -36.56
N ARG A 838 -7.58 2.36 -35.78
CA ARG A 838 -6.35 3.09 -36.09
C ARG A 838 -5.35 3.13 -34.92
N PRO A 839 -4.91 1.98 -34.39
CA PRO A 839 -3.99 1.91 -33.24
C PRO A 839 -2.65 2.64 -33.49
N ALA A 840 -2.21 2.73 -34.74
CA ALA A 840 -1.02 3.49 -35.13
C ALA A 840 -1.06 4.98 -34.70
N LEU A 841 -2.25 5.60 -34.70
CA LEU A 841 -2.40 6.99 -34.24
C LEU A 841 -2.25 7.13 -32.72
N SER A 842 -2.60 6.10 -31.96
CA SER A 842 -2.34 6.05 -30.51
C SER A 842 -0.85 5.91 -30.22
N ALA A 843 -0.13 5.07 -30.98
CA ALA A 843 1.32 4.98 -30.86
C ALA A 843 1.98 6.35 -31.15
N ALA A 844 1.61 7.00 -32.25
CA ALA A 844 2.11 8.34 -32.58
C ALA A 844 1.78 9.38 -31.49
N ARG A 845 0.58 9.33 -30.90
CA ARG A 845 0.16 10.25 -29.84
C ARG A 845 0.95 10.04 -28.55
N ALA A 846 1.14 8.79 -28.13
CA ALA A 846 1.95 8.46 -26.96
C ALA A 846 3.41 8.91 -27.14
N HIS A 847 4.00 8.64 -28.31
CA HIS A 847 5.36 9.08 -28.65
C HIS A 847 5.50 10.61 -28.75
N ALA A 848 4.40 11.36 -28.89
CA ALA A 848 4.42 12.82 -28.79
C ALA A 848 4.33 13.31 -27.33
N TYR A 849 3.42 12.75 -26.53
CA TYR A 849 3.20 13.21 -25.15
C TYR A 849 4.32 12.83 -24.19
N ILE A 850 4.81 11.58 -24.22
CA ILE A 850 5.78 11.11 -23.23
C ILE A 850 7.04 12.00 -23.24
N PRO A 851 7.84 12.10 -24.32
CA PRO A 851 9.07 12.90 -24.26
C PRO A 851 8.84 14.40 -24.06
N SER A 852 7.66 14.94 -24.39
CA SER A 852 7.38 16.38 -24.27
C SER A 852 6.88 16.79 -22.89
N SER A 853 6.12 15.92 -22.21
CA SER A 853 5.39 16.24 -20.97
C SER A 853 5.82 15.37 -19.78
N PHE A 854 6.38 14.19 -20.03
CA PHE A 854 6.80 13.21 -19.02
C PHE A 854 8.29 12.87 -19.18
N ASN A 855 9.15 13.50 -18.39
CA ASN A 855 10.60 13.36 -18.54
C ASN A 855 11.33 13.35 -17.18
N ALA A 856 12.65 13.20 -17.21
CA ALA A 856 13.49 13.06 -16.02
C ALA A 856 13.81 14.39 -15.29
N SER A 857 13.28 15.53 -15.75
CA SER A 857 13.49 16.81 -15.05
C SER A 857 12.64 16.92 -13.79
N THR A 858 13.00 17.84 -12.89
CA THR A 858 12.18 18.16 -11.70
C THR A 858 10.80 18.72 -12.07
N SER A 859 10.65 19.28 -13.26
CA SER A 859 9.37 19.73 -13.85
C SER A 859 8.76 18.69 -14.81
N GLY A 860 9.23 17.44 -14.75
CA GLY A 860 8.92 16.38 -15.70
C GLY A 860 7.52 15.80 -15.60
N LEU A 861 6.58 16.52 -14.99
CA LEU A 861 5.14 16.23 -14.97
C LEU A 861 4.35 17.45 -15.45
N PRO A 862 3.27 17.25 -16.23
CA PRO A 862 2.47 18.34 -16.79
C PRO A 862 1.44 18.93 -15.82
N GLY A 863 1.15 18.24 -14.72
CA GLY A 863 0.20 18.61 -13.68
C GLY A 863 0.48 17.81 -12.42
N ASN A 864 -0.43 17.84 -11.45
CA ASN A 864 -0.38 17.02 -10.24
C ASN A 864 -0.09 15.55 -10.59
N ASP A 865 0.67 14.83 -9.76
CA ASP A 865 0.86 13.38 -9.95
C ASP A 865 -0.37 12.55 -9.53
N ASP A 866 -1.28 13.16 -8.74
CA ASP A 866 -2.55 12.63 -8.24
C ASP A 866 -2.43 11.19 -7.74
N SER A 867 -1.65 11.04 -6.66
CA SER A 867 -1.36 9.77 -5.99
C SER A 867 -0.72 8.70 -6.89
N GLY A 868 -0.04 9.10 -7.97
CA GLY A 868 0.63 8.19 -8.89
C GLY A 868 -0.16 7.89 -10.17
N ALA A 869 -1.27 8.59 -10.44
CA ALA A 869 -2.02 8.47 -11.68
C ALA A 869 -1.17 8.85 -12.91
N MET A 870 -0.45 9.97 -12.86
CA MET A 870 0.49 10.38 -13.91
C MET A 870 1.63 9.37 -14.10
N GLY A 871 2.25 8.94 -12.99
CA GLY A 871 3.25 7.88 -12.99
C GLY A 871 2.76 6.59 -13.66
N ALA A 872 1.54 6.15 -13.34
CA ALA A 872 0.94 4.96 -13.94
C ALA A 872 0.64 5.13 -15.44
N PHE A 873 0.16 6.31 -15.87
CA PHE A 873 -0.02 6.62 -17.29
C PHE A 873 1.30 6.51 -18.07
N THR A 874 2.36 7.14 -17.56
CA THR A 874 3.71 7.08 -18.17
C THR A 874 4.17 5.63 -18.29
N VAL A 875 4.09 4.85 -17.21
CA VAL A 875 4.56 3.45 -17.18
C VAL A 875 3.79 2.57 -18.15
N PHE A 876 2.46 2.69 -18.20
CA PHE A 876 1.64 1.93 -19.14
C PHE A 876 2.00 2.25 -20.59
N ALA A 877 2.01 3.54 -20.95
CA ALA A 877 2.38 3.98 -22.29
C ALA A 877 3.78 3.44 -22.69
N MET A 878 4.75 3.53 -21.78
CA MET A 878 6.11 3.07 -22.03
C MET A 878 6.27 1.55 -22.09
N MET A 879 5.45 0.78 -21.36
CA MET A 879 5.43 -0.68 -21.52
C MET A 879 4.71 -1.16 -22.77
N GLY A 880 4.00 -0.27 -23.49
CA GLY A 880 3.28 -0.61 -24.70
C GLY A 880 1.84 -1.08 -24.49
N LEU A 881 1.26 -0.82 -23.31
CA LEU A 881 -0.10 -1.26 -22.97
C LEU A 881 -0.84 -0.15 -22.24
N PHE A 882 -2.15 0.02 -22.45
CA PHE A 882 -2.95 0.94 -21.63
C PHE A 882 -4.27 0.30 -21.19
N PRO A 883 -4.63 0.31 -19.89
CA PRO A 883 -5.81 -0.38 -19.40
C PRO A 883 -7.09 0.34 -19.82
N ASN A 884 -8.16 -0.43 -20.04
CA ASN A 884 -9.53 0.06 -19.89
C ASN A 884 -10.09 -0.56 -18.60
N PRO A 885 -10.06 0.15 -17.45
CA PRO A 885 -10.37 -0.42 -16.13
C PRO A 885 -11.77 -1.05 -16.07
N GLY A 886 -12.05 -1.90 -15.09
CA GLY A 886 -13.36 -2.57 -14.98
C GLY A 886 -13.64 -3.59 -16.10
N GLN A 887 -12.70 -3.76 -17.03
CA GLN A 887 -12.77 -4.66 -18.17
C GLN A 887 -11.45 -5.43 -18.34
N ASN A 888 -11.54 -6.61 -18.95
CA ASN A 888 -10.37 -7.43 -19.27
C ASN A 888 -9.70 -6.97 -20.58
N VAL A 889 -9.26 -5.70 -20.63
CA VAL A 889 -8.75 -5.05 -21.85
C VAL A 889 -7.53 -4.17 -21.56
N TYR A 890 -6.47 -4.40 -22.32
CA TYR A 890 -5.29 -3.54 -22.44
C TYR A 890 -5.07 -3.20 -23.93
N LEU A 891 -5.00 -1.91 -24.27
CA LEU A 891 -4.81 -1.40 -25.63
C LEU A 891 -3.32 -1.44 -25.99
N ILE A 892 -2.96 -1.97 -27.16
CA ILE A 892 -1.57 -2.29 -27.51
C ILE A 892 -0.94 -1.17 -28.36
N ILE A 893 0.17 -0.62 -27.88
CA ILE A 893 1.11 0.16 -28.69
C ILE A 893 2.51 -0.46 -28.59
N PRO A 894 3.49 -0.10 -29.44
CA PRO A 894 4.86 -0.52 -29.22
C PRO A 894 5.41 -0.03 -27.89
N PRO A 895 6.11 -0.85 -27.09
CA PRO A 895 6.85 -0.35 -25.94
C PRO A 895 7.91 0.66 -26.36
N PHE A 896 8.26 1.55 -25.44
CA PHE A 896 9.35 2.52 -25.61
C PHE A 896 10.73 1.86 -25.47
N PHE A 897 10.78 0.60 -25.08
CA PHE A 897 11.99 -0.19 -24.92
C PHE A 897 12.02 -1.34 -25.95
N GLU A 898 13.18 -1.99 -26.11
CA GLU A 898 13.26 -3.19 -26.95
C GLU A 898 12.37 -4.31 -26.39
N ALA A 899 12.35 -4.47 -25.06
CA ALA A 899 11.41 -5.37 -24.39
C ALA A 899 11.10 -4.90 -22.96
N VAL A 900 9.87 -5.17 -22.52
CA VAL A 900 9.48 -5.10 -21.11
C VAL A 900 8.93 -6.47 -20.69
N SER A 901 9.40 -6.96 -19.56
CA SER A 901 8.95 -8.22 -18.96
C SER A 901 8.44 -7.99 -17.56
N ILE A 902 7.32 -8.62 -17.22
CA ILE A 902 6.73 -8.57 -15.88
C ILE A 902 6.54 -10.00 -15.38
N THR A 903 7.23 -10.35 -14.31
CA THR A 903 7.04 -11.61 -13.58
C THR A 903 5.91 -11.43 -12.58
N HIS A 904 4.78 -12.08 -12.85
CA HIS A 904 3.60 -11.95 -12.01
C HIS A 904 3.86 -12.51 -10.61
N PRO A 905 3.73 -11.73 -9.52
CA PRO A 905 4.16 -12.15 -8.18
C PRO A 905 3.51 -13.44 -7.67
N VAL A 906 2.24 -13.68 -8.00
CA VAL A 906 1.50 -14.87 -7.51
C VAL A 906 1.73 -16.12 -8.36
N THR A 907 1.78 -16.00 -9.69
CA THR A 907 1.90 -17.16 -10.60
C THR A 907 3.36 -17.47 -10.94
N ASN A 908 4.28 -16.56 -10.63
CA ASN A 908 5.70 -16.59 -10.99
C ASN A 908 5.95 -16.79 -12.50
N LYS A 909 4.96 -16.44 -13.33
CA LYS A 909 5.08 -16.49 -14.79
C LYS A 909 5.47 -15.12 -15.31
N THR A 910 6.36 -15.10 -16.28
CA THR A 910 6.86 -13.86 -16.89
C THR A 910 6.15 -13.58 -18.20
N ALA A 911 5.43 -12.47 -18.26
CA ALA A 911 4.86 -11.94 -19.49
C ALA A 911 5.86 -10.97 -20.13
N THR A 912 6.01 -11.00 -21.45
CA THR A 912 6.97 -10.17 -22.17
C THR A 912 6.30 -9.53 -23.37
N ILE A 913 6.41 -8.22 -23.49
CA ILE A 913 6.09 -7.47 -24.71
C ILE A 913 7.40 -6.95 -25.29
N ARG A 914 7.63 -7.18 -26.60
CA ARG A 914 8.90 -6.82 -27.24
C ARG A 914 8.76 -6.39 -28.69
N ASN A 915 9.64 -5.48 -29.07
CA ASN A 915 9.76 -4.93 -30.40
C ASN A 915 10.76 -5.73 -31.24
N VAL A 916 10.33 -6.18 -32.41
CA VAL A 916 11.20 -6.63 -33.50
C VAL A 916 11.40 -5.44 -34.42
N ASN A 917 12.67 -5.16 -34.78
CA ASN A 917 13.11 -3.92 -35.44
C ASN A 917 12.96 -2.67 -34.57
N PHE A 918 13.25 -2.77 -33.26
CA PHE A 918 13.31 -1.61 -32.38
C PHE A 918 14.24 -0.52 -32.95
N ASP A 919 13.88 0.74 -32.73
CA ASP A 919 14.65 1.92 -33.12
C ASP A 919 14.62 2.91 -31.96
N SER A 920 15.76 3.15 -31.32
CA SER A 920 15.87 4.11 -30.21
C SER A 920 15.67 5.57 -30.66
N ASP A 921 15.77 5.84 -31.98
CA ASP A 921 15.41 7.13 -32.57
C ASP A 921 13.89 7.28 -32.81
N TYR A 922 13.11 6.23 -32.51
CA TYR A 922 11.65 6.17 -32.69
C TYR A 922 11.16 6.56 -34.09
N ARG A 923 11.90 6.23 -35.15
CA ARG A 923 11.36 6.32 -36.54
C ARG A 923 10.44 5.15 -36.86
N ARG A 924 10.66 4.01 -36.21
CA ARG A 924 9.83 2.79 -36.33
C ARG A 924 8.93 2.66 -35.11
N ILE A 925 7.74 3.25 -35.18
CA ILE A 925 6.74 3.24 -34.09
C ILE A 925 5.39 2.64 -34.50
N TYR A 926 5.30 2.06 -35.70
CA TYR A 926 4.06 1.48 -36.21
C TYR A 926 4.16 -0.04 -36.27
N ILE A 927 3.15 -0.72 -35.72
CA ILE A 927 3.08 -2.18 -35.73
C ILE A 927 2.69 -2.63 -37.13
N HIS A 928 3.53 -3.46 -37.76
CA HIS A 928 3.28 -4.11 -39.06
C HIS A 928 2.68 -5.50 -38.90
N SER A 929 3.08 -6.22 -37.86
CA SER A 929 2.50 -7.51 -37.49
C SER A 929 2.79 -7.83 -36.03
N ALA A 930 1.97 -8.68 -35.42
CA ALA A 930 2.20 -9.19 -34.07
C ALA A 930 2.13 -10.71 -34.00
N ARG A 931 2.86 -11.29 -33.05
CA ARG A 931 2.76 -12.72 -32.69
C ARG A 931 2.56 -12.86 -31.19
N LEU A 932 1.58 -13.66 -30.78
CA LEU A 932 1.32 -14.00 -29.39
C LEU A 932 1.73 -15.46 -29.17
N ASN A 933 2.75 -15.68 -28.34
CA ASN A 933 3.39 -16.99 -28.14
C ASN A 933 3.80 -17.67 -29.46
N GLY A 934 4.25 -16.89 -30.43
CA GLY A 934 4.67 -17.36 -31.75
C GLY A 934 3.54 -17.53 -32.78
N GLU A 935 2.27 -17.42 -32.39
CA GLU A 935 1.15 -17.49 -33.33
C GLU A 935 0.73 -16.10 -33.82
N PRO A 936 0.27 -15.94 -35.09
CA PRO A 936 -0.20 -14.66 -35.60
C PRO A 936 -1.29 -14.04 -34.71
N TYR A 937 -1.14 -12.75 -34.40
CA TYR A 937 -2.07 -12.00 -33.56
C TYR A 937 -2.47 -10.69 -34.23
N THR A 938 -3.77 -10.44 -34.40
CA THR A 938 -4.29 -9.28 -35.14
C THR A 938 -5.07 -8.29 -34.27
N LYS A 939 -5.58 -8.70 -33.10
CA LYS A 939 -6.32 -7.81 -32.22
C LYS A 939 -5.42 -6.68 -31.72
N ASN A 940 -5.95 -5.46 -31.69
CA ASN A 940 -5.23 -4.29 -31.21
C ASN A 940 -5.27 -4.12 -29.68
N TRP A 941 -5.72 -5.15 -28.98
CA TRP A 941 -5.86 -5.20 -27.53
C TRP A 941 -5.53 -6.60 -27.02
N ILE A 942 -5.25 -6.74 -25.73
CA ILE A 942 -4.98 -8.02 -25.07
C ILE A 942 -5.65 -8.07 -23.68
N GLY A 943 -5.95 -9.27 -23.18
CA GLY A 943 -6.52 -9.47 -21.85
C GLY A 943 -5.46 -9.67 -20.76
N HIS A 944 -5.88 -9.58 -19.51
CA HIS A 944 -5.08 -9.74 -18.29
C HIS A 944 -4.43 -11.11 -18.16
N GLU A 945 -4.99 -12.12 -18.83
CA GLU A 945 -4.36 -13.43 -18.95
C GLU A 945 -2.95 -13.38 -19.57
N PHE A 946 -2.60 -12.32 -20.30
CA PHE A 946 -1.23 -12.04 -20.73
C PHE A 946 -0.23 -12.12 -19.56
N PHE A 947 -0.55 -11.45 -18.44
CA PHE A 947 0.28 -11.42 -17.25
C PHE A 947 0.20 -12.73 -16.46
N THR A 948 -1.01 -13.20 -16.16
CA THR A 948 -1.18 -14.38 -15.29
C THR A 948 -0.71 -15.69 -15.94
N GLN A 949 -0.68 -15.76 -17.27
CA GLN A 949 -0.20 -16.92 -18.02
C GLN A 949 1.23 -16.80 -18.53
N GLY A 950 1.90 -15.64 -18.37
CA GLY A 950 3.26 -15.40 -18.82
C GLY A 950 3.43 -15.51 -20.34
N TRP A 951 2.63 -14.75 -21.08
CA TRP A 951 2.66 -14.77 -22.54
C TRP A 951 3.74 -13.85 -23.11
N THR A 952 4.19 -14.15 -24.33
CA THR A 952 5.09 -13.29 -25.10
C THR A 952 4.36 -12.67 -26.28
N LEU A 953 4.30 -11.33 -26.33
CA LEU A 953 3.79 -10.54 -27.44
C LEU A 953 4.96 -9.92 -28.21
N GLU A 954 5.19 -10.38 -29.44
CA GLU A 954 6.20 -9.85 -30.36
C GLU A 954 5.55 -8.87 -31.33
N LEU A 955 6.03 -7.63 -31.39
CA LEU A 955 5.54 -6.58 -32.29
C LEU A 955 6.61 -6.27 -33.33
N THR A 956 6.35 -6.53 -34.62
CA THR A 956 7.28 -6.14 -35.69
C THR A 956 6.98 -4.71 -36.12
N LEU A 957 7.96 -3.82 -36.00
CA LEU A 957 7.77 -2.39 -36.24
C LEU A 957 8.25 -1.95 -37.64
N GLY A 958 7.62 -0.90 -38.16
CA GLY A 958 7.99 -0.19 -39.39
C GLY A 958 7.80 1.33 -39.28
N GLU A 959 8.26 2.05 -40.32
CA GLU A 959 8.26 3.52 -40.39
C GLU A 959 6.94 4.14 -40.84
N GLU A 960 6.05 3.34 -41.43
CA GLU A 960 4.73 3.77 -41.93
C GLU A 960 3.62 2.92 -41.29
N GLU A 961 2.39 3.45 -41.26
CA GLU A 961 1.22 2.70 -40.80
C GLU A 961 1.01 1.41 -41.63
N SER A 962 0.42 0.40 -41.00
CA SER A 962 0.03 -0.86 -41.65
C SER A 962 -1.45 -1.18 -41.43
N ASP A 963 -1.92 -2.28 -42.03
CA ASP A 963 -3.28 -2.78 -41.84
C ASP A 963 -3.46 -3.58 -40.52
N TRP A 964 -2.43 -3.74 -39.69
CA TRP A 964 -2.52 -4.49 -38.42
C TRP A 964 -3.50 -3.83 -37.43
N GLY A 965 -4.41 -4.62 -36.85
CA GLY A 965 -5.31 -4.14 -35.82
C GLY A 965 -6.41 -3.19 -36.30
N THR A 966 -6.68 -3.17 -37.62
CA THR A 966 -7.64 -2.26 -38.26
C THR A 966 -8.99 -2.90 -38.55
N ALA A 967 -9.08 -4.24 -38.58
CA ALA A 967 -10.32 -4.92 -38.93
C ALA A 967 -11.34 -4.84 -37.78
N VAL A 968 -12.64 -4.90 -38.11
CA VAL A 968 -13.72 -4.86 -37.12
C VAL A 968 -13.60 -5.95 -36.05
N GLY A 969 -13.06 -7.13 -36.41
CA GLY A 969 -12.81 -8.23 -35.48
C GLY A 969 -11.60 -8.04 -34.56
N ASP A 970 -10.74 -7.06 -34.86
CA ASP A 970 -9.53 -6.74 -34.11
C ASP A 970 -9.77 -5.65 -33.05
N LEU A 971 -10.90 -4.94 -33.14
CA LEU A 971 -11.27 -3.85 -32.24
C LEU A 971 -11.51 -4.35 -30.81
N PRO A 972 -11.32 -3.49 -29.79
CA PRO A 972 -11.64 -3.85 -28.41
C PRO A 972 -13.15 -4.03 -28.21
N PRO A 973 -13.56 -4.81 -27.20
CA PRO A 973 -14.97 -5.06 -26.92
C PRO A 973 -15.70 -3.77 -26.52
N SER A 974 -17.00 -3.71 -26.83
CA SER A 974 -17.90 -2.61 -26.52
C SER A 974 -19.30 -3.17 -26.22
N LEU A 975 -20.07 -2.49 -25.37
CA LEU A 975 -21.44 -2.88 -25.03
C LEU A 975 -22.36 -2.84 -26.26
N GLY A 976 -22.35 -1.72 -26.98
CA GLY A 976 -23.02 -1.58 -28.26
C GLY A 976 -22.47 -2.56 -29.28
N LYS A 977 -23.37 -3.18 -30.05
CA LYS A 977 -22.95 -4.08 -31.12
C LYS A 977 -22.17 -3.29 -32.18
N SER A 978 -20.99 -3.79 -32.54
CA SER A 978 -20.32 -3.48 -33.80
C SER A 978 -21.12 -4.07 -34.98
N MET A 979 -22.32 -3.57 -35.21
CA MET A 979 -23.16 -4.00 -36.33
C MET A 979 -23.41 -2.81 -37.27
N HIS A 980 -22.81 -2.94 -38.45
CA HIS A 980 -23.05 -2.16 -39.66
C HIS A 980 -22.32 -0.82 -39.83
N LEU A 981 -21.00 -0.90 -39.96
CA LEU A 981 -20.29 -0.15 -41.01
C LEU A 981 -20.56 -0.85 -42.37
N TRP A 982 -21.80 -0.71 -42.87
CA TRP A 982 -22.18 -1.12 -44.23
C TRP A 982 -22.96 0.02 -44.88
N THR A 983 -22.24 0.86 -45.62
CA THR A 983 -22.51 1.23 -47.02
C THR A 983 -21.21 1.68 -47.63
#